data_AF-A0A7S3EN78-F1
#
_entry.id   AF-A0A7S3EN78-F1
#
_cell.length_a   1.000
_cell.length_b   1.000
_cell.length_c   1.000
_cell.angle_alpha   90.00
_cell.angle_beta   90.00
_cell.angle_gamma   90.00
#
_symmetry.space_group_name_H-M   'P 1'
#
loop_
_entity.id
_entity.type
_entity.pdbx_description
1 polymer ?
#
loop_
_entity_poly.entity_id
_entity_poly.type
_entity_poly.pdbx_seq_one_letter_code
_entity_poly.pdbx_strand_id
1 'polypeptide(L)'
;MSLQDGRIQNVHSLPVALALLAKEASKWESTKEQDFDQECRVVPEPDVFHWQLEQTNVHVQTYMCLSHVSLSEIAGVGKCIASDSLEYRTTCWVDQDDREMFSPITLRRSQDGTTLNVYIPRSQSTAIVQTLQKLAAHARSTIRHECQCADTYRMMEFEGARMNLKDSLLFEASHVLRSCRKSVPTFMIESSLEEVKLHIPESGVENLLTVSNVARGPRDLSVRLSGRPEYVQPRSGTVTFSKRKRRWTGPRLVFSDESKRVSSASLRAQPNINAVWGVAVVEELSRLGVSFFFVAPGSRSTPLVYGLSRVTSIRYFMVHDERIAGFMALNYAKASGRPAAVVTTSGTAVANLFPSVVEASNTEVPMVLLTADRPSELRDSGAPQTIDQVKIFGRYTRFFSDVQSPIDAVPLRSVLSTIDHAIMKATSTYSGPVHLNLMFREKLAPDPTAWDHVNVLQGLDEWENGGRIPFTIIPNNFDDRDLSYEVELFNTLLASTNRVLVVAAGSLTDQDADAIRSFSNIVQSPVVPDVLSGLRFDSAELKYPRISYMDQLLLVPEVFNFDDDFIALQFGERIVSKRINALLSRSRRIVVSRSEDRFDDDHSVLLRIRASPSSFLLRLMNSVDLPLANGMQDLCELSGLVRDFYRERFTRELESNGVPSEALLAWWITEMLPDDATVFVSNSMPIRDLDFFGIDSKRLKVHSNRGANGIDGIISSALGFMIAQGRPVTVVIGDMAMLHDLGALHEVQELKKKTLKPPAAGDTKGEPGLTIIVVNNGGGGIFNFLPVAKHEEFLTEFFQTNHTVSFADCAKNFNLRYSCATGTADLKSWGLDPPKELFRMLEVKCKSLNKNVEEHAQLQKHLVEFLQK
;
A
#
# COMPACT_ATOMS: atom_id res chain seq x y z
N MET A 1 22.84 30.10 32.46
CA MET A 1 22.01 31.21 33.00
C MET A 1 22.51 31.52 34.40
N SER A 2 22.67 32.79 34.76
CA SER A 2 23.05 33.23 36.10
C SER A 2 21.79 33.52 36.93
N LEU A 3 21.78 33.05 38.18
CA LEU A 3 20.72 33.33 39.15
C LEU A 3 21.11 34.50 40.05
N GLN A 4 20.25 35.52 40.13
CA GLN A 4 20.17 36.46 41.25
C GLN A 4 18.69 36.63 41.62
N ASP A 5 18.43 36.79 42.92
CA ASP A 5 17.12 37.10 43.54
C ASP A 5 15.94 36.18 43.17
N GLY A 6 16.23 34.90 42.90
CA GLY A 6 15.26 33.80 43.01
C GLY A 6 14.04 33.87 42.07
N ARG A 7 14.09 34.66 41.00
CA ARG A 7 12.99 34.82 40.03
C ARG A 7 13.47 34.57 38.61
N ILE A 8 12.90 33.55 37.97
CA ILE A 8 13.06 33.30 36.53
C ILE A 8 12.07 34.21 35.79
N GLN A 9 12.57 35.10 34.95
CA GLN A 9 11.76 35.80 33.94
C GLN A 9 12.04 35.21 32.55
N ASN A 10 10.97 34.98 31.80
CA ASN A 10 10.88 34.37 30.47
C ASN A 10 11.14 32.85 30.41
N VAL A 11 10.05 32.08 30.24
CA VAL A 11 10.05 30.69 29.78
C VAL A 11 9.02 30.60 28.64
N HIS A 12 9.47 30.30 27.42
CA HIS A 12 8.61 30.23 26.23
C HIS A 12 8.04 28.83 25.94
N SER A 13 8.18 27.86 26.85
CA SER A 13 7.62 26.51 26.69
C SER A 13 7.22 25.86 28.03
N LEU A 14 5.92 25.69 28.22
CA LEU A 14 5.31 25.05 29.40
C LEU A 14 5.80 23.60 29.67
N PRO A 15 6.09 22.74 28.66
CA PRO A 15 6.58 21.37 28.89
C PRO A 15 7.91 21.29 29.63
N VAL A 16 8.81 22.27 29.45
CA VAL A 16 10.15 22.27 30.08
C VAL A 16 10.05 22.57 31.58
N ALA A 17 9.10 23.41 31.99
CA ALA A 17 8.86 23.72 33.41
C ALA A 17 8.32 22.50 34.18
N LEU A 18 7.42 21.73 33.58
CA LEU A 18 6.87 20.49 34.17
C LEU A 18 7.94 19.40 34.32
N ALA A 19 8.81 19.23 33.32
CA ALA A 19 9.93 18.28 33.38
C ALA A 19 10.97 18.63 34.47
N LEU A 20 11.13 19.91 34.81
CA LEU A 20 12.02 20.37 35.88
C LEU A 20 11.40 20.17 37.28
N LEU A 21 10.10 20.46 37.45
CA LEU A 21 9.38 20.19 38.71
C LEU A 21 9.38 18.70 39.08
N ALA A 22 9.17 17.82 38.09
CA ALA A 22 9.27 16.37 38.28
C ALA A 22 10.67 15.90 38.74
N LYS A 23 11.72 16.68 38.46
CA LYS A 23 13.12 16.36 38.78
C LYS A 23 13.57 16.88 40.16
N GLU A 24 12.82 17.78 40.78
CA GLU A 24 13.03 18.15 42.19
C GLU A 24 12.23 17.27 43.16
N ALA A 25 11.08 16.73 42.73
CA ALA A 25 10.30 15.78 43.53
C ALA A 25 11.07 14.49 43.88
N SER A 26 12.00 14.05 43.02
CA SER A 26 12.79 12.83 43.22
C SER A 26 13.98 12.97 44.20
N LYS A 27 13.93 13.91 45.15
CA LYS A 27 14.96 14.13 46.18
C LYS A 27 14.45 13.94 47.62
N TRP A 28 13.21 13.49 47.80
CA TRP A 28 12.56 13.33 49.11
C TRP A 28 12.08 11.88 49.33
N GLU A 29 13.00 10.91 49.26
CA GLU A 29 12.70 9.54 49.67
C GLU A 29 13.93 8.84 50.27
N SER A 30 14.23 9.18 51.53
CA SER A 30 15.23 8.44 52.33
C SER A 30 14.94 8.53 53.83
N THR A 31 13.94 7.81 54.34
CA THR A 31 13.91 7.41 55.77
C THR A 31 13.00 6.21 56.06
N LYS A 32 13.67 5.08 56.37
CA LYS A 32 13.30 4.02 57.33
C LYS A 32 12.17 3.02 57.07
N GLU A 33 12.54 1.77 57.35
CA GLU A 33 11.70 0.58 57.59
C GLU A 33 10.83 0.74 58.85
N GLN A 34 9.68 0.05 58.92
CA GLN A 34 9.48 -1.13 59.81
C GLN A 34 8.06 -1.72 59.71
N ASP A 35 7.96 -2.97 60.16
CA ASP A 35 6.84 -3.93 60.10
C ASP A 35 5.43 -3.40 60.42
N PHE A 36 4.41 -3.98 59.78
CA PHE A 36 3.16 -4.39 60.44
C PHE A 36 2.47 -5.57 59.72
N ASP A 37 1.78 -6.39 60.50
CA ASP A 37 1.18 -7.68 60.11
C ASP A 37 -0.37 -7.61 60.15
N GLN A 38 -1.02 -8.60 59.51
CA GLN A 38 -2.45 -8.96 59.57
C GLN A 38 -3.53 -8.23 58.70
N GLU A 39 -4.45 -9.11 58.27
CA GLU A 39 -5.69 -9.02 57.49
C GLU A 39 -6.50 -7.70 57.38
N CYS A 40 -6.89 -7.35 56.15
CA CYS A 40 -8.32 -7.15 55.78
C CYS A 40 -8.56 -7.13 54.26
N ARG A 41 -9.72 -7.66 53.82
CA ARG A 41 -10.22 -7.55 52.44
C ARG A 41 -10.96 -6.23 52.21
N VAL A 42 -10.55 -5.43 51.22
CA VAL A 42 -11.44 -4.52 50.48
C VAL A 42 -11.00 -4.49 49.02
N VAL A 43 -11.97 -4.60 48.10
CA VAL A 43 -11.79 -4.27 46.66
C VAL A 43 -12.58 -2.98 46.42
N PRO A 44 -11.97 -1.99 45.74
CA PRO A 44 -12.73 -1.20 44.76
C PRO A 44 -11.98 -1.00 43.44
N GLU A 45 -12.75 -0.68 42.40
CA GLU A 45 -12.30 -0.31 41.06
C GLU A 45 -11.65 1.11 41.06
N PRO A 46 -10.81 1.46 40.06
CA PRO A 46 -10.30 2.82 39.92
C PRO A 46 -11.30 3.74 39.20
N ASP A 47 -11.75 4.77 39.91
CA ASP A 47 -12.71 5.79 39.45
C ASP A 47 -12.21 6.71 38.31
N VAL A 48 -13.19 7.31 37.64
CA VAL A 48 -13.04 8.28 36.55
C VAL A 48 -12.64 9.67 37.09
N PHE A 49 -11.56 10.25 36.56
CA PHE A 49 -11.26 11.68 36.76
C PHE A 49 -11.93 12.56 35.69
N HIS A 50 -13.02 13.26 36.08
CA HIS A 50 -13.53 14.41 35.34
C HIS A 50 -12.69 15.66 35.66
N TRP A 51 -12.35 16.45 34.62
CA TRP A 51 -11.90 17.82 34.77
C TRP A 51 -12.94 18.77 34.16
N GLN A 52 -13.61 19.55 35.02
CA GLN A 52 -14.25 20.81 34.62
C GLN A 52 -13.19 21.91 34.65
N LEU A 53 -13.18 22.77 33.62
CA LEU A 53 -12.39 23.99 33.60
C LEU A 53 -13.35 25.18 33.62
N GLU A 54 -13.42 25.85 34.77
CA GLU A 54 -14.14 27.12 34.92
C GLU A 54 -13.35 28.29 34.32
N GLN A 55 -14.05 29.41 34.19
CA GLN A 55 -13.68 30.60 33.42
C GLN A 55 -12.33 31.22 33.81
N THR A 56 -11.46 31.45 32.81
CA THR A 56 -10.47 32.53 32.86
C THR A 56 -10.38 33.24 31.51
N ASN A 57 -10.65 34.56 31.52
CA ASN A 57 -10.53 35.41 30.33
C ASN A 57 -9.05 35.71 30.03
N VAL A 58 -8.59 35.33 28.85
CA VAL A 58 -7.32 35.83 28.28
C VAL A 58 -7.59 36.33 26.86
N HIS A 59 -7.55 37.65 26.68
CA HIS A 59 -7.66 38.27 25.35
C HIS A 59 -6.36 38.06 24.55
N VAL A 60 -6.48 37.53 23.34
CA VAL A 60 -5.42 37.55 22.33
C VAL A 60 -5.81 38.55 21.24
N GLN A 61 -5.08 39.65 21.12
CA GLN A 61 -5.22 40.58 20.00
C GLN A 61 -4.62 39.95 18.73
N THR A 62 -5.49 39.65 17.76
CA THR A 62 -5.05 39.21 16.43
C THR A 62 -4.86 40.41 15.52
N TYR A 63 -3.62 40.69 15.12
CA TYR A 63 -3.34 41.63 14.03
C TYR A 63 -3.76 41.02 12.69
N MET A 64 -4.94 41.38 12.18
CA MET A 64 -5.32 41.05 10.80
C MET A 64 -4.58 41.95 9.80
N CYS A 65 -3.66 41.37 9.02
CA CYS A 65 -3.15 42.02 7.81
C CYS A 65 -4.23 42.04 6.71
N LEU A 66 -4.90 43.18 6.55
CA LEU A 66 -5.86 43.46 5.49
C LEU A 66 -5.17 43.58 4.11
N SER A 67 -4.97 42.45 3.42
CA SER A 67 -4.56 42.45 2.00
C SER A 67 -4.79 41.12 1.25
N HIS A 68 -5.93 40.45 1.44
CA HIS A 68 -6.28 39.27 0.64
C HIS A 68 -7.76 39.30 0.20
N VAL A 69 -7.98 39.44 -1.10
CA VAL A 69 -9.19 38.94 -1.77
C VAL A 69 -9.00 37.43 -1.89
N SER A 70 -9.96 36.63 -1.44
CA SER A 70 -9.79 35.19 -1.36
C SER A 70 -10.06 34.52 -2.71
N LEU A 71 -9.35 33.43 -3.01
CA LEU A 71 -9.63 32.59 -4.18
C LEU A 71 -11.07 32.03 -4.18
N SER A 72 -11.76 32.03 -3.02
CA SER A 72 -13.16 31.60 -2.91
C SER A 72 -14.14 32.57 -3.58
N GLU A 73 -13.84 33.87 -3.61
CA GLU A 73 -14.66 34.87 -4.30
C GLU A 73 -14.51 34.75 -5.82
N ILE A 74 -13.31 34.40 -6.29
CA ILE A 74 -13.03 34.05 -7.69
C ILE A 74 -13.76 32.75 -8.08
N ALA A 75 -13.85 31.77 -7.18
CA ALA A 75 -14.66 30.56 -7.41
C ALA A 75 -16.17 30.86 -7.53
N GLY A 76 -16.65 31.95 -6.91
CA GLY A 76 -18.01 32.48 -7.11
C GLY A 76 -18.31 32.87 -8.56
N VAL A 77 -17.32 33.41 -9.28
CA VAL A 77 -17.42 33.72 -10.72
C VAL A 77 -17.72 32.46 -11.53
N GLY A 78 -17.17 31.32 -11.15
CA GLY A 78 -17.43 30.02 -11.78
C GLY A 78 -18.89 29.57 -11.72
N LYS A 79 -19.62 29.91 -10.65
CA LYS A 79 -21.05 29.57 -10.52
C LYS A 79 -21.93 30.41 -11.45
N CYS A 80 -21.56 31.66 -11.71
CA CYS A 80 -22.30 32.54 -12.63
C CYS A 80 -22.24 32.03 -14.09
N ILE A 81 -21.21 31.28 -14.46
CA ILE A 81 -21.00 30.75 -15.83
C ILE A 81 -21.91 29.53 -16.11
N ALA A 82 -22.39 28.84 -15.06
CA ALA A 82 -23.27 27.68 -15.17
C ALA A 82 -24.77 28.02 -15.05
N SER A 83 -25.12 29.30 -15.01
CA SER A 83 -26.47 29.82 -14.75
C SER A 83 -26.86 30.83 -15.82
N ASP A 84 -28.05 30.70 -16.42
CA ASP A 84 -28.59 31.65 -17.43
C ASP A 84 -28.99 33.02 -16.84
N SER A 85 -28.60 33.32 -15.60
CA SER A 85 -28.83 34.59 -14.89
C SER A 85 -27.92 35.71 -15.40
N LEU A 86 -28.50 36.76 -15.98
CA LEU A 86 -27.78 37.92 -16.52
C LEU A 86 -27.07 38.81 -15.47
N GLU A 87 -27.44 38.71 -14.19
CA GLU A 87 -26.83 39.45 -13.07
C GLU A 87 -26.65 38.53 -11.86
N TYR A 88 -25.46 38.57 -11.25
CA TYR A 88 -25.15 37.88 -10.00
C TYR A 88 -24.49 38.87 -9.03
N ARG A 89 -24.92 38.86 -7.76
CA ARG A 89 -24.34 39.65 -6.68
C ARG A 89 -23.80 38.73 -5.59
N THR A 90 -22.63 39.04 -5.06
CA THR A 90 -22.08 38.32 -3.90
C THR A 90 -22.86 38.65 -2.63
N THR A 91 -22.88 37.73 -1.66
CA THR A 91 -23.42 38.00 -0.32
C THR A 91 -22.51 38.97 0.44
N CYS A 92 -23.12 39.92 1.15
CA CYS A 92 -22.46 40.79 2.10
C CYS A 92 -21.87 39.97 3.27
N TRP A 93 -20.70 40.36 3.76
CA TRP A 93 -20.18 39.92 5.05
C TRP A 93 -20.36 41.04 6.06
N VAL A 94 -21.12 40.77 7.13
CA VAL A 94 -21.27 41.62 8.30
C VAL A 94 -20.32 41.18 9.40
N ASP A 95 -19.79 42.13 10.17
CA ASP A 95 -19.01 41.84 11.39
C ASP A 95 -19.93 41.48 12.58
N GLN A 96 -19.33 41.29 13.77
CA GLN A 96 -20.08 40.93 14.99
C GLN A 96 -20.98 42.05 15.53
N ASP A 97 -20.91 43.26 14.95
CA ASP A 97 -21.76 44.42 15.26
C ASP A 97 -22.81 44.68 14.15
N ASP A 98 -23.07 43.71 13.26
CA ASP A 98 -23.94 43.82 12.08
C ASP A 98 -23.52 44.94 11.08
N ARG A 99 -22.24 45.34 11.05
CA ARG A 99 -21.75 46.34 10.09
C ARG A 99 -21.24 45.68 8.82
N GLU A 100 -21.70 46.15 7.66
CA GLU A 100 -21.25 45.64 6.36
C GLU A 100 -19.75 45.88 6.16
N MET A 101 -18.94 44.83 6.21
CA MET A 101 -17.49 44.92 5.98
C MET A 101 -17.14 45.11 4.51
N PHE A 102 -17.97 44.57 3.61
CA PHE A 102 -17.73 44.61 2.16
C PHE A 102 -19.03 44.82 1.37
N SER A 103 -19.07 45.92 0.63
CA SER A 103 -20.11 46.15 -0.39
C SER A 103 -20.04 45.05 -1.48
N PRO A 104 -21.19 44.51 -1.94
CA PRO A 104 -21.22 43.38 -2.86
C PRO A 104 -20.74 43.73 -4.27
N ILE A 105 -19.99 42.81 -4.89
CA ILE A 105 -19.53 42.93 -6.28
C ILE A 105 -20.64 42.42 -7.20
N THR A 106 -20.90 43.15 -8.29
CA THR A 106 -21.91 42.77 -9.29
C THR A 106 -21.25 42.24 -10.56
N LEU A 107 -21.67 41.05 -10.99
CA LEU A 107 -21.24 40.40 -12.23
C LEU A 107 -22.39 40.46 -13.24
N ARG A 108 -22.11 40.93 -14.47
CA ARG A 108 -23.07 40.90 -15.59
C ARG A 108 -22.42 40.43 -16.87
N ARG A 109 -23.05 39.49 -17.58
CA ARG A 109 -22.62 39.04 -18.91
C ARG A 109 -23.05 40.06 -19.97
N SER A 110 -22.24 40.29 -21.00
CA SER A 110 -22.63 41.10 -22.17
C SER A 110 -23.81 40.44 -22.91
N GLN A 111 -24.63 41.24 -23.60
CA GLN A 111 -25.79 40.73 -24.35
C GLN A 111 -25.41 39.79 -25.51
N ASP A 112 -24.19 39.92 -26.05
CA ASP A 112 -23.63 39.00 -27.05
C ASP A 112 -23.02 37.72 -26.45
N GLY A 113 -23.00 37.59 -25.12
CA GLY A 113 -22.44 36.46 -24.39
C GLY A 113 -20.91 36.42 -24.28
N THR A 114 -20.17 37.24 -25.03
CA THR A 114 -18.71 37.07 -25.24
C THR A 114 -17.83 37.62 -24.11
N THR A 115 -18.37 38.49 -23.26
CA THR A 115 -17.61 39.28 -22.28
C THR A 115 -18.30 39.26 -20.93
N LEU A 116 -17.54 39.04 -19.85
CA LEU A 116 -18.01 39.23 -18.48
C LEU A 116 -17.60 40.61 -17.98
N ASN A 117 -18.58 41.38 -17.51
CA ASN A 117 -18.37 42.69 -16.89
C ASN A 117 -18.42 42.54 -15.36
N VAL A 118 -17.35 42.93 -14.68
CA VAL A 118 -17.26 42.93 -13.21
C VAL A 118 -17.33 44.38 -12.73
N TYR A 119 -18.31 44.70 -11.89
CA TYR A 119 -18.53 46.03 -11.32
C TYR A 119 -18.09 46.03 -9.85
N ILE A 120 -17.02 46.77 -9.56
CA ILE A 120 -16.38 46.84 -8.24
C ILE A 120 -16.58 48.25 -7.66
N PRO A 121 -17.15 48.38 -6.45
CA PRO A 121 -17.26 49.66 -5.76
C PRO A 121 -15.88 50.32 -5.54
N ARG A 122 -15.78 51.64 -5.77
CA ARG A 122 -14.47 52.31 -5.81
C ARG A 122 -13.68 52.22 -4.50
N SER A 123 -14.35 52.07 -3.35
CA SER A 123 -13.75 51.82 -2.03
C SER A 123 -12.83 50.59 -1.97
N GLN A 124 -13.10 49.55 -2.77
CA GLN A 124 -12.30 48.32 -2.85
C GLN A 124 -11.32 48.30 -4.04
N SER A 125 -11.48 49.23 -4.98
CA SER A 125 -10.82 49.16 -6.30
C SER A 125 -9.29 49.29 -6.26
N THR A 126 -8.73 50.08 -5.33
CA THR A 126 -7.31 50.49 -5.38
C THR A 126 -6.34 49.31 -5.26
N ALA A 127 -6.60 48.35 -4.36
CA ALA A 127 -5.73 47.19 -4.16
C ALA A 127 -5.81 46.18 -5.31
N ILE A 128 -7.03 45.94 -5.82
CA ILE A 128 -7.30 44.99 -6.91
C ILE A 128 -6.71 45.51 -8.23
N VAL A 129 -6.96 46.78 -8.57
CA VAL A 129 -6.45 47.40 -9.79
C VAL A 129 -4.92 47.49 -9.78
N GLN A 130 -4.28 47.84 -8.66
CA GLN A 130 -2.81 47.84 -8.56
C GLN A 130 -2.21 46.44 -8.75
N THR A 131 -2.87 45.40 -8.24
CA THR A 131 -2.39 44.01 -8.37
C THR A 131 -2.48 43.52 -9.81
N LEU A 132 -3.62 43.77 -10.48
CA LEU A 132 -3.83 43.44 -11.89
C LEU A 132 -2.89 44.24 -12.83
N GLN A 133 -2.65 45.52 -12.53
CA GLN A 133 -1.71 46.35 -13.29
C GLN A 133 -0.25 45.89 -13.13
N LYS A 134 0.16 45.46 -11.93
CA LYS A 134 1.50 44.89 -11.69
C LYS A 134 1.70 43.58 -12.48
N LEU A 135 0.73 42.67 -12.46
CA LEU A 135 0.73 41.44 -13.27
C LEU A 135 0.83 41.75 -14.77
N ALA A 136 0.01 42.69 -15.26
CA ALA A 136 -0.01 43.09 -16.67
C ALA A 136 1.26 43.83 -17.12
N ALA A 137 1.94 44.55 -16.22
CA ALA A 137 3.22 45.20 -16.50
C ALA A 137 4.38 44.20 -16.54
N HIS A 138 4.42 43.25 -15.59
CA HIS A 138 5.47 42.24 -15.50
C HIS A 138 5.44 41.27 -16.69
N ALA A 139 4.25 40.85 -17.11
CA ALA A 139 4.06 40.04 -18.32
C ALA A 139 4.56 40.72 -19.61
N ARG A 140 4.62 42.07 -19.64
CA ARG A 140 5.17 42.83 -20.79
C ARG A 140 6.69 43.00 -20.75
N SER A 141 7.31 43.02 -19.57
CA SER A 141 8.77 43.17 -19.46
C SER A 141 9.52 41.88 -19.79
N THR A 142 9.03 40.73 -19.34
CA THR A 142 9.74 39.45 -19.47
C THR A 142 9.87 38.99 -20.93
N ILE A 143 8.89 39.32 -21.78
CA ILE A 143 8.89 38.99 -23.22
C ILE A 143 9.93 39.81 -24.03
N ARG A 144 10.48 40.90 -23.49
CA ARG A 144 11.47 41.75 -24.19
C ARG A 144 12.94 41.46 -23.86
N HIS A 145 13.24 40.64 -22.84
CA HIS A 145 14.62 40.46 -22.37
C HIS A 145 15.15 39.02 -22.35
N GLU A 146 14.41 38.02 -22.85
CA GLU A 146 15.00 36.69 -23.16
C GLU A 146 15.76 36.67 -24.50
N CYS A 147 16.79 37.51 -24.58
CA CYS A 147 17.91 37.39 -25.52
C CYS A 147 19.15 37.99 -24.84
N GLN A 148 20.15 37.14 -24.56
CA GLN A 148 21.40 37.43 -23.84
C GLN A 148 21.24 37.71 -22.32
N CYS A 149 21.44 36.68 -21.50
CA CYS A 149 22.12 36.72 -20.19
C CYS A 149 22.07 35.32 -19.51
N ALA A 150 22.89 34.38 -19.99
CA ALA A 150 23.05 33.06 -19.36
C ALA A 150 24.25 33.00 -18.40
N ASP A 151 25.19 33.96 -18.49
CA ASP A 151 26.52 33.84 -17.86
C ASP A 151 26.72 34.71 -16.59
N THR A 152 25.74 35.52 -16.19
CA THR A 152 25.92 36.51 -15.10
C THR A 152 25.62 35.96 -13.69
N TYR A 153 24.90 34.83 -13.57
CA TYR A 153 24.51 34.25 -12.28
C TYR A 153 25.61 33.41 -11.60
N ARG A 154 26.88 33.58 -12.00
CA ARG A 154 28.05 32.91 -11.40
C ARG A 154 28.89 33.81 -10.47
N MET A 155 28.45 35.03 -10.18
CA MET A 155 29.14 35.99 -9.29
C MET A 155 28.21 36.71 -8.30
N MET A 156 27.33 35.95 -7.64
CA MET A 156 26.64 36.39 -6.41
C MET A 156 26.64 35.27 -5.35
N GLU A 157 27.82 34.69 -5.13
CA GLU A 157 28.20 34.27 -3.78
C GLU A 157 28.89 35.45 -3.07
N PHE A 158 28.90 35.40 -1.74
CA PHE A 158 29.30 36.43 -0.77
C PHE A 158 28.23 37.46 -0.34
N GLU A 159 28.19 37.63 0.99
CA GLU A 159 27.31 38.46 1.80
C GLU A 159 25.85 38.00 1.95
N GLY A 160 25.54 37.48 3.15
CA GLY A 160 24.26 36.82 3.43
C GLY A 160 23.09 37.80 3.57
N ALA A 161 22.04 37.54 2.80
CA ALA A 161 20.75 38.21 2.92
C ALA A 161 19.60 37.19 2.90
N ARG A 162 18.59 37.36 3.75
CA ARG A 162 17.33 36.61 3.68
C ARG A 162 16.61 36.94 2.36
N MET A 163 16.12 35.94 1.63
CA MET A 163 15.19 36.16 0.53
C MET A 163 14.01 37.02 1.01
N ASN A 164 13.69 38.06 0.24
CA ASN A 164 12.55 38.93 0.54
C ASN A 164 11.38 38.59 -0.40
N LEU A 165 10.19 39.14 -0.08
CA LEU A 165 8.93 38.81 -0.75
C LEU A 165 8.96 38.97 -2.28
N LYS A 166 9.87 39.82 -2.80
CA LYS A 166 10.05 40.10 -4.22
C LYS A 166 10.61 38.90 -4.99
N ASP A 167 11.47 38.10 -4.36
CA ASP A 167 12.18 36.99 -4.97
C ASP A 167 11.29 35.74 -5.05
N SER A 168 10.44 35.52 -4.04
CA SER A 168 9.41 34.48 -4.04
C SER A 168 8.34 34.72 -5.11
N LEU A 169 7.89 35.99 -5.26
CA LEU A 169 6.99 36.40 -6.35
C LEU A 169 7.61 36.23 -7.75
N LEU A 170 8.93 36.45 -7.89
CA LEU A 170 9.66 36.19 -9.14
C LEU A 170 9.71 34.70 -9.48
N PHE A 171 9.91 33.83 -8.47
CA PHE A 171 9.93 32.38 -8.66
C PHE A 171 8.57 31.85 -9.14
N GLU A 172 7.47 32.17 -8.44
CA GLU A 172 6.13 31.75 -8.88
C GLU A 172 5.71 32.38 -10.22
N ALA A 173 5.99 33.66 -10.45
CA ALA A 173 5.69 34.30 -11.74
C ALA A 173 6.44 33.64 -12.90
N SER A 174 7.68 33.20 -12.70
CA SER A 174 8.43 32.42 -13.71
C SER A 174 7.76 31.09 -14.02
N HIS A 175 7.17 30.45 -13.01
CA HIS A 175 6.51 29.15 -13.13
C HIS A 175 5.15 29.25 -13.86
N VAL A 176 4.41 30.35 -13.61
CA VAL A 176 3.16 30.69 -14.32
C VAL A 176 3.44 31.12 -15.76
N LEU A 177 4.47 31.92 -16.03
CA LEU A 177 4.79 32.37 -17.39
C LEU A 177 5.30 31.22 -18.28
N ARG A 178 5.97 30.21 -17.71
CA ARG A 178 6.38 29.00 -18.44
C ARG A 178 5.20 28.15 -18.96
N SER A 179 4.02 28.20 -18.33
CA SER A 179 2.85 27.43 -18.76
C SER A 179 2.00 28.15 -19.82
N CYS A 180 1.99 29.49 -19.83
CA CYS A 180 1.16 30.32 -20.72
C CYS A 180 1.81 30.64 -22.08
N ARG A 181 2.15 29.61 -22.89
CA ARG A 181 2.75 29.81 -24.24
C ARG A 181 1.80 30.33 -25.34
N LYS A 182 0.55 30.70 -25.04
CA LYS A 182 -0.40 31.29 -26.01
C LYS A 182 -1.28 32.38 -25.37
N SER A 183 -1.23 33.57 -25.96
CA SER A 183 -2.11 34.75 -25.76
C SER A 183 -2.38 35.19 -24.31
N VAL A 184 -1.77 36.32 -23.91
CA VAL A 184 -2.14 37.07 -22.71
C VAL A 184 -3.53 37.72 -22.92
N PRO A 185 -4.49 37.59 -21.99
CA PRO A 185 -5.78 38.27 -22.10
C PRO A 185 -5.60 39.80 -22.05
N THR A 186 -6.30 40.51 -22.94
CA THR A 186 -6.32 41.99 -22.92
C THR A 186 -7.50 42.45 -22.08
N PHE A 187 -7.25 42.88 -20.85
CA PHE A 187 -8.27 43.44 -19.96
C PHE A 187 -8.50 44.92 -20.28
N MET A 188 -9.76 45.32 -20.44
CA MET A 188 -10.16 46.73 -20.53
C MET A 188 -10.76 47.17 -19.20
N ILE A 189 -10.33 48.34 -18.71
CA ILE A 189 -10.78 48.92 -17.43
C ILE A 189 -11.49 50.24 -17.74
N GLU A 190 -12.76 50.36 -17.39
CA GLU A 190 -13.53 51.59 -17.43
C GLU A 190 -13.82 52.04 -16.00
N SER A 191 -13.55 53.30 -15.65
CA SER A 191 -13.79 53.84 -14.30
C SER A 191 -14.75 55.02 -14.33
N SER A 192 -15.82 54.97 -13.53
CA SER A 192 -16.70 56.09 -13.27
C SER A 192 -16.34 56.78 -11.94
N LEU A 193 -17.15 57.75 -11.50
CA LEU A 193 -16.96 58.37 -10.18
C LEU A 193 -17.17 57.38 -9.02
N GLU A 194 -18.07 56.40 -9.18
CA GLU A 194 -18.57 55.52 -8.11
C GLU A 194 -18.12 54.05 -8.25
N GLU A 195 -17.88 53.57 -9.48
CA GLU A 195 -17.57 52.15 -9.77
C GLU A 195 -16.37 52.00 -10.73
N VAL A 196 -15.67 50.86 -10.59
CA VAL A 196 -14.68 50.38 -11.56
C VAL A 196 -15.20 49.13 -12.25
N LYS A 197 -15.26 49.18 -13.58
CA LYS A 197 -15.77 48.13 -14.46
C LYS A 197 -14.63 47.44 -15.19
N LEU A 198 -14.49 46.13 -14.99
CA LEU A 198 -13.51 45.28 -15.66
C LEU A 198 -14.19 44.45 -16.73
N HIS A 199 -13.69 44.52 -17.96
CA HIS A 199 -14.11 43.69 -19.08
C HIS A 199 -13.18 42.49 -19.22
N ILE A 200 -13.73 41.29 -19.11
CA ILE A 200 -12.99 40.02 -19.24
C ILE A 200 -13.55 39.23 -20.43
N PRO A 201 -12.77 39.04 -21.52
CA PRO A 201 -13.18 38.17 -22.64
C PRO A 201 -13.31 36.72 -22.17
N GLU A 202 -14.28 35.97 -22.70
CA GLU A 202 -14.55 34.58 -22.29
C GLU A 202 -13.32 33.65 -22.38
N SER A 203 -12.45 33.85 -23.38
CA SER A 203 -11.18 33.12 -23.53
C SER A 203 -10.13 33.40 -22.42
N GLY A 204 -10.28 34.51 -21.68
CA GLY A 204 -9.51 34.78 -20.47
C GLY A 204 -10.09 34.12 -19.22
N VAL A 205 -11.40 33.83 -19.22
CA VAL A 205 -12.11 33.21 -18.10
C VAL A 205 -11.77 31.73 -17.97
N GLU A 206 -11.63 31.00 -19.08
CA GLU A 206 -11.19 29.59 -19.05
C GLU A 206 -9.81 29.42 -18.39
N ASN A 207 -8.88 30.35 -18.63
CA ASN A 207 -7.54 30.33 -18.01
C ASN A 207 -7.62 30.56 -16.48
N LEU A 208 -8.50 31.46 -16.02
CA LEU A 208 -8.75 31.66 -14.58
C LEU A 208 -9.39 30.44 -13.91
N LEU A 209 -10.36 29.79 -14.57
CA LEU A 209 -10.93 28.52 -14.11
C LEU A 209 -9.90 27.41 -14.05
N THR A 210 -8.92 27.41 -14.95
CA THR A 210 -7.82 26.43 -14.94
C THR A 210 -6.99 26.53 -13.66
N VAL A 211 -6.66 27.75 -13.19
CA VAL A 211 -5.95 27.96 -11.92
C VAL A 211 -6.73 27.37 -10.73
N SER A 212 -8.05 27.53 -10.69
CA SER A 212 -8.88 26.94 -9.62
C SER A 212 -8.95 25.40 -9.67
N ASN A 213 -8.80 24.80 -10.86
CA ASN A 213 -8.86 23.35 -11.06
C ASN A 213 -7.51 22.65 -10.90
N VAL A 214 -6.38 23.37 -10.87
CA VAL A 214 -5.05 22.79 -10.57
C VAL A 214 -5.00 22.20 -9.15
N ALA A 215 -5.83 22.69 -8.23
CA ALA A 215 -5.98 22.14 -6.88
C ALA A 215 -6.75 20.81 -6.79
N ARG A 216 -7.22 20.23 -7.92
CA ARG A 216 -7.88 18.91 -7.97
C ARG A 216 -7.51 18.14 -9.24
N GLY A 217 -6.48 17.31 -9.17
CA GLY A 217 -6.16 16.37 -10.25
C GLY A 217 -7.12 15.17 -10.33
N PRO A 218 -6.98 14.27 -11.33
CA PRO A 218 -6.10 14.37 -12.51
C PRO A 218 -6.86 14.28 -13.86
N ARG A 219 -6.35 14.97 -14.89
CA ARG A 219 -6.62 14.62 -16.31
C ARG A 219 -5.39 14.83 -17.18
N ASP A 220 -5.29 13.99 -18.20
CA ASP A 220 -4.16 13.86 -19.13
C ASP A 220 -3.72 15.21 -19.75
N LEU A 221 -2.44 15.56 -19.58
CA LEU A 221 -1.77 16.66 -20.28
C LEU A 221 -0.88 16.10 -21.39
N SER A 222 -1.48 15.83 -22.56
CA SER A 222 -0.73 15.44 -23.75
C SER A 222 0.03 16.64 -24.34
N VAL A 223 1.34 16.69 -24.15
CA VAL A 223 2.20 17.75 -24.71
C VAL A 223 2.30 17.60 -26.23
N ARG A 224 1.74 18.56 -26.98
CA ARG A 224 1.98 18.69 -28.43
C ARG A 224 3.23 19.51 -28.68
N LEU A 225 4.30 18.85 -29.13
CA LEU A 225 5.43 19.53 -29.78
C LEU A 225 4.95 20.16 -31.10
N SER A 226 5.35 21.40 -31.37
CA SER A 226 5.04 22.09 -32.63
C SER A 226 6.31 22.64 -33.29
N GLY A 227 6.82 21.90 -34.26
CA GLY A 227 7.80 22.35 -35.25
C GLY A 227 7.37 21.83 -36.63
N ARG A 228 7.31 22.69 -37.64
CA ARG A 228 6.95 22.29 -39.01
C ARG A 228 8.16 21.67 -39.72
N PRO A 229 7.92 20.71 -40.62
CA PRO A 229 8.52 20.79 -41.96
C PRO A 229 7.44 20.79 -43.06
N GLU A 230 7.90 20.85 -44.31
CA GLU A 230 7.12 21.28 -45.47
C GLU A 230 6.38 20.16 -46.23
N TYR A 231 5.50 20.61 -47.13
CA TYR A 231 4.73 19.91 -48.16
C TYR A 231 5.22 18.54 -48.67
N VAL A 232 4.35 17.52 -48.61
CA VAL A 232 3.97 16.67 -49.76
C VAL A 232 2.47 16.28 -49.64
N GLN A 233 1.75 16.24 -50.76
CA GLN A 233 0.35 15.79 -50.94
C GLN A 233 0.30 14.78 -52.13
N PRO A 234 -0.82 14.09 -52.45
CA PRO A 234 -1.88 13.49 -51.60
C PRO A 234 -2.35 12.08 -52.08
N ARG A 235 -3.11 11.31 -51.26
CA ARG A 235 -4.48 10.79 -51.58
C ARG A 235 -5.00 9.62 -50.72
N SER A 236 -6.18 9.86 -50.13
CA SER A 236 -7.32 8.94 -49.86
C SER A 236 -7.11 7.50 -49.35
N GLY A 237 -7.42 7.30 -48.06
CA GLY A 237 -7.80 6.01 -47.46
C GLY A 237 -8.38 6.24 -46.06
N THR A 238 -9.69 6.04 -45.89
CA THR A 238 -10.45 6.52 -44.71
C THR A 238 -10.27 5.64 -43.48
N VAL A 239 -9.83 6.20 -42.33
CA VAL A 239 -9.82 5.51 -41.04
C VAL A 239 -10.66 6.28 -40.01
N THR A 240 -11.75 5.66 -39.56
CA THR A 240 -12.65 6.18 -38.54
C THR A 240 -12.12 5.90 -37.12
N PHE A 241 -11.80 6.96 -36.37
CA PHE A 241 -11.45 6.84 -34.95
C PHE A 241 -12.70 6.84 -34.07
N SER A 242 -13.03 5.68 -33.48
CA SER A 242 -14.13 5.58 -32.51
C SER A 242 -13.73 6.14 -31.13
N LYS A 243 -14.55 7.05 -30.58
CA LYS A 243 -14.38 7.56 -29.21
C LYS A 243 -14.73 6.45 -28.20
N ARG A 244 -13.75 5.88 -27.48
CA ARG A 244 -14.01 5.05 -26.29
C ARG A 244 -13.74 5.84 -25.01
N LYS A 245 -14.81 6.14 -24.25
CA LYS A 245 -14.72 6.59 -22.86
C LYS A 245 -14.13 5.47 -22.00
N ARG A 246 -13.05 5.71 -21.26
CA ARG A 246 -12.53 4.74 -20.27
C ARG A 246 -13.53 4.61 -19.10
N ARG A 247 -14.21 3.47 -19.02
CA ARG A 247 -15.02 3.03 -17.88
C ARG A 247 -14.15 2.02 -17.12
N TRP A 248 -13.94 2.20 -15.81
CA TRP A 248 -13.06 1.32 -15.04
C TRP A 248 -13.66 -0.08 -14.95
N THR A 249 -13.01 -1.06 -15.57
CA THR A 249 -13.37 -2.48 -15.50
C THR A 249 -12.21 -3.24 -14.88
N GLY A 250 -12.38 -3.67 -13.62
CA GLY A 250 -11.46 -4.61 -13.00
C GLY A 250 -11.45 -5.96 -13.75
N PRO A 251 -10.52 -6.88 -13.42
CA PRO A 251 -10.37 -8.12 -14.15
C PRO A 251 -11.66 -8.97 -14.10
N ARG A 252 -12.33 -9.11 -15.25
CA ARG A 252 -13.53 -9.95 -15.40
C ARG A 252 -13.14 -11.40 -15.63
N LEU A 253 -12.77 -12.10 -14.57
CA LEU A 253 -12.79 -13.56 -14.55
C LEU A 253 -14.25 -14.01 -14.44
N VAL A 254 -14.77 -14.62 -15.51
CA VAL A 254 -16.16 -15.09 -15.60
C VAL A 254 -16.29 -16.44 -14.90
N PHE A 255 -16.69 -16.42 -13.63
CA PHE A 255 -17.06 -17.61 -12.87
C PHE A 255 -18.59 -17.68 -12.71
N SER A 256 -19.15 -18.83 -13.06
CA SER A 256 -20.59 -19.12 -13.19
C SER A 256 -21.34 -18.28 -14.23
N ASP A 257 -22.49 -18.80 -14.66
CA ASP A 257 -23.30 -18.31 -15.78
C ASP A 257 -23.89 -16.91 -15.48
N GLU A 258 -23.25 -15.85 -16.00
CA GLU A 258 -23.69 -14.46 -15.82
C GLU A 258 -25.15 -14.24 -16.28
N SER A 259 -25.67 -15.08 -17.19
CA SER A 259 -27.04 -14.95 -17.73
C SER A 259 -28.15 -15.21 -16.70
N LYS A 260 -27.84 -15.79 -15.53
CA LYS A 260 -28.81 -16.10 -14.47
C LYS A 260 -28.85 -15.09 -13.32
N ARG A 261 -28.03 -14.03 -13.37
CA ARG A 261 -27.89 -13.06 -12.27
C ARG A 261 -28.85 -11.87 -12.45
N VAL A 262 -29.91 -11.86 -11.64
CA VAL A 262 -30.91 -10.77 -11.61
C VAL A 262 -30.31 -9.53 -10.94
N SER A 263 -30.50 -8.34 -11.52
CA SER A 263 -30.02 -7.07 -10.94
C SER A 263 -30.71 -6.73 -9.62
N SER A 264 -29.93 -6.31 -8.62
CA SER A 264 -30.36 -5.59 -7.40
C SER A 264 -31.79 -5.93 -6.95
N ALA A 265 -31.99 -7.17 -6.50
CA ALA A 265 -33.28 -7.62 -6.01
C ALA A 265 -33.67 -6.78 -4.78
N SER A 266 -34.81 -6.09 -4.84
CA SER A 266 -35.32 -5.26 -3.73
C SER A 266 -35.28 -6.02 -2.40
N LEU A 267 -34.86 -5.37 -1.31
CA LEU A 267 -34.82 -6.04 -0.01
C LEU A 267 -36.22 -6.48 0.43
N ARG A 268 -37.25 -5.67 0.12
CA ARG A 268 -38.68 -5.99 0.34
C ARG A 268 -39.14 -7.27 -0.39
N ALA A 269 -38.45 -7.69 -1.45
CA ALA A 269 -38.79 -8.87 -2.24
C ALA A 269 -38.03 -10.14 -1.81
N GLN A 270 -37.23 -10.09 -0.75
CA GLN A 270 -36.53 -11.29 -0.26
C GLN A 270 -37.48 -12.26 0.46
N PRO A 271 -37.28 -13.58 0.29
CA PRO A 271 -38.23 -14.58 0.76
C PRO A 271 -38.35 -14.65 2.28
N ASN A 272 -37.29 -14.33 3.03
CA ASN A 272 -37.29 -14.32 4.48
C ASN A 272 -36.19 -13.38 5.02
N ILE A 273 -36.25 -13.10 6.33
CA ILE A 273 -35.34 -12.16 7.00
C ILE A 273 -33.85 -12.58 6.95
N ASN A 274 -33.53 -13.88 6.96
CA ASN A 274 -32.15 -14.36 6.77
C ASN A 274 -31.63 -13.99 5.37
N ALA A 275 -32.46 -14.15 4.33
CA ALA A 275 -32.13 -13.78 2.96
C ALA A 275 -31.94 -12.26 2.79
N VAL A 276 -32.70 -11.43 3.53
CA VAL A 276 -32.50 -9.96 3.59
C VAL A 276 -31.09 -9.63 4.09
N TRP A 277 -30.70 -10.19 5.25
CA TRP A 277 -29.37 -9.98 5.83
C TRP A 277 -28.27 -10.45 4.87
N GLY A 278 -28.42 -11.65 4.30
CA GLY A 278 -27.45 -12.21 3.36
C GLY A 278 -27.17 -11.32 2.16
N VAL A 279 -28.23 -10.79 1.53
CA VAL A 279 -28.09 -9.84 0.40
C VAL A 279 -27.48 -8.53 0.85
N ALA A 280 -27.95 -7.95 1.95
CA ALA A 280 -27.51 -6.65 2.44
C ALA A 280 -26.03 -6.63 2.89
N VAL A 281 -25.58 -7.68 3.60
CA VAL A 281 -24.17 -7.84 4.01
C VAL A 281 -23.25 -7.87 2.78
N VAL A 282 -23.59 -8.65 1.75
CA VAL A 282 -22.77 -8.79 0.54
C VAL A 282 -22.80 -7.53 -0.33
N GLU A 283 -23.96 -6.88 -0.44
CA GLU A 283 -24.11 -5.61 -1.17
C GLU A 283 -23.28 -4.50 -0.52
N GLU A 284 -23.29 -4.39 0.81
CA GLU A 284 -22.55 -3.35 1.53
C GLU A 284 -21.04 -3.54 1.42
N LEU A 285 -20.57 -4.77 1.63
CA LEU A 285 -19.18 -5.13 1.36
C LEU A 285 -18.78 -4.80 -0.09
N SER A 286 -19.68 -5.01 -1.06
CA SER A 286 -19.42 -4.62 -2.46
C SER A 286 -19.34 -3.11 -2.67
N ARG A 287 -20.10 -2.30 -1.94
CA ARG A 287 -20.06 -0.83 -1.99
C ARG A 287 -18.77 -0.29 -1.37
N LEU A 288 -18.32 -0.91 -0.29
CA LEU A 288 -17.04 -0.68 0.39
C LEU A 288 -15.82 -1.27 -0.35
N GLY A 289 -15.99 -1.79 -1.58
CA GLY A 289 -14.91 -2.21 -2.47
C GLY A 289 -14.47 -3.67 -2.37
N VAL A 290 -15.07 -4.45 -1.47
CA VAL A 290 -14.85 -5.91 -1.35
C VAL A 290 -15.50 -6.61 -2.53
N SER A 291 -14.68 -6.93 -3.53
CA SER A 291 -15.15 -7.40 -4.85
C SER A 291 -14.89 -8.88 -5.12
N PHE A 292 -14.28 -9.60 -4.17
CA PHE A 292 -13.95 -11.02 -4.30
C PHE A 292 -14.15 -11.77 -2.98
N PHE A 293 -14.80 -12.93 -3.07
CA PHE A 293 -15.18 -13.78 -1.94
C PHE A 293 -14.68 -15.22 -2.17
N PHE A 294 -13.90 -15.76 -1.24
CA PHE A 294 -13.57 -17.19 -1.20
C PHE A 294 -14.58 -17.88 -0.28
N VAL A 295 -15.21 -18.96 -0.73
CA VAL A 295 -16.41 -19.51 -0.08
C VAL A 295 -16.24 -20.99 0.19
N ALA A 296 -16.21 -21.35 1.48
CA ALA A 296 -16.26 -22.74 1.91
C ALA A 296 -17.72 -23.24 2.01
N PRO A 297 -18.00 -24.49 1.60
CA PRO A 297 -19.36 -25.03 1.60
C PRO A 297 -19.88 -25.30 3.02
N GLY A 298 -21.15 -24.99 3.27
CA GLY A 298 -21.81 -25.43 4.50
C GLY A 298 -23.21 -24.86 4.67
N SER A 299 -23.98 -25.47 5.59
CA SER A 299 -25.41 -25.15 5.75
C SER A 299 -25.65 -23.83 6.47
N ARG A 300 -24.92 -23.53 7.56
CA ARG A 300 -25.18 -22.31 8.37
C ARG A 300 -24.88 -21.02 7.60
N SER A 301 -23.96 -21.06 6.64
CA SER A 301 -23.61 -19.95 5.74
C SER A 301 -24.56 -19.77 4.54
N THR A 302 -25.62 -20.58 4.40
CA THR A 302 -26.60 -20.46 3.29
C THR A 302 -27.12 -19.04 3.05
N PRO A 303 -27.44 -18.22 4.06
CA PRO A 303 -27.89 -16.84 3.82
C PRO A 303 -26.83 -15.97 3.11
N LEU A 304 -25.55 -16.11 3.48
CA LEU A 304 -24.44 -15.39 2.83
C LEU A 304 -24.21 -15.88 1.40
N VAL A 305 -24.25 -17.20 1.18
CA VAL A 305 -24.15 -17.82 -0.15
C VAL A 305 -25.32 -17.38 -1.04
N TYR A 306 -26.52 -17.26 -0.50
CA TYR A 306 -27.68 -16.69 -1.19
C TYR A 306 -27.42 -15.22 -1.56
N GLY A 307 -26.89 -14.40 -0.65
CA GLY A 307 -26.47 -13.02 -0.94
C GLY A 307 -25.49 -12.93 -2.12
N LEU A 308 -24.45 -13.77 -2.13
CA LEU A 308 -23.48 -13.88 -3.23
C LEU A 308 -24.10 -14.30 -4.56
N SER A 309 -25.22 -15.03 -4.53
CA SER A 309 -25.96 -15.39 -5.76
C SER A 309 -26.80 -14.25 -6.35
N ARG A 310 -27.11 -13.22 -5.54
CA ARG A 310 -27.96 -12.07 -5.93
C ARG A 310 -27.16 -10.82 -6.27
N VAL A 311 -26.07 -10.55 -5.57
CA VAL A 311 -25.24 -9.35 -5.79
C VAL A 311 -24.40 -9.52 -7.06
N THR A 312 -24.61 -8.66 -8.05
CA THR A 312 -24.00 -8.82 -9.39
C THR A 312 -22.64 -8.14 -9.55
N SER A 313 -22.26 -7.27 -8.61
CA SER A 313 -21.00 -6.52 -8.59
C SER A 313 -19.81 -7.32 -8.03
N ILE A 314 -20.05 -8.47 -7.41
CA ILE A 314 -19.02 -9.30 -6.77
C ILE A 314 -18.62 -10.50 -7.64
N ARG A 315 -17.42 -11.02 -7.37
CA ARG A 315 -16.96 -12.33 -7.82
C ARG A 315 -16.78 -13.24 -6.62
N TYR A 316 -16.92 -14.54 -6.83
CA TYR A 316 -16.63 -15.53 -5.80
C TYR A 316 -15.94 -16.75 -6.39
N PHE A 317 -15.22 -17.48 -5.55
CA PHE A 317 -14.63 -18.78 -5.85
C PHE A 317 -14.94 -19.75 -4.71
N MET A 318 -15.58 -20.87 -5.04
CA MET A 318 -15.82 -21.95 -4.07
C MET A 318 -14.52 -22.68 -3.80
N VAL A 319 -14.21 -22.93 -2.53
CA VAL A 319 -13.00 -23.63 -2.05
C VAL A 319 -13.43 -24.72 -1.08
N HIS A 320 -12.84 -25.90 -1.15
CA HIS A 320 -13.29 -27.06 -0.36
C HIS A 320 -12.67 -27.17 1.04
N ASP A 321 -11.60 -26.42 1.28
CA ASP A 321 -10.82 -26.38 2.53
C ASP A 321 -10.75 -24.93 3.02
N GLU A 322 -11.22 -24.66 4.24
CA GLU A 322 -11.24 -23.31 4.80
C GLU A 322 -9.85 -22.68 4.97
N ARG A 323 -8.82 -23.48 5.29
CA ARG A 323 -7.45 -22.99 5.45
C ARG A 323 -6.93 -22.47 4.11
N ILE A 324 -7.19 -23.23 3.04
CA ILE A 324 -6.88 -22.83 1.65
C ILE A 324 -7.65 -21.56 1.29
N ALA A 325 -8.95 -21.48 1.63
CA ALA A 325 -9.79 -20.31 1.35
C ALA A 325 -9.27 -19.04 2.03
N GLY A 326 -8.80 -19.15 3.28
CA GLY A 326 -8.17 -18.06 4.02
C GLY A 326 -6.88 -17.56 3.37
N PHE A 327 -5.96 -18.46 3.00
CA PHE A 327 -4.71 -18.07 2.31
C PHE A 327 -4.93 -17.50 0.91
N MET A 328 -5.93 -17.99 0.17
CA MET A 328 -6.37 -17.40 -1.10
C MET A 328 -6.93 -15.99 -0.90
N ALA A 329 -7.77 -15.76 0.12
CA ALA A 329 -8.33 -14.44 0.43
C ALA A 329 -7.23 -13.43 0.80
N LEU A 330 -6.36 -13.79 1.74
CA LEU A 330 -5.17 -13.04 2.14
C LEU A 330 -4.35 -12.60 0.92
N ASN A 331 -3.92 -13.52 0.06
CA ASN A 331 -3.02 -13.17 -1.03
C ASN A 331 -3.71 -12.55 -2.25
N TYR A 332 -5.02 -12.77 -2.44
CA TYR A 332 -5.81 -11.93 -3.34
C TYR A 332 -5.82 -10.47 -2.86
N ALA A 333 -6.03 -10.25 -1.56
CA ALA A 333 -6.07 -8.90 -1.00
C ALA A 333 -4.71 -8.20 -1.12
N LYS A 334 -3.63 -8.91 -0.77
CA LYS A 334 -2.23 -8.47 -0.94
C LYS A 334 -1.91 -8.06 -2.38
N ALA A 335 -2.31 -8.88 -3.37
CA ALA A 335 -2.08 -8.62 -4.79
C ALA A 335 -2.93 -7.49 -5.39
N SER A 336 -4.15 -7.31 -4.90
CA SER A 336 -5.13 -6.35 -5.46
C SER A 336 -5.14 -4.99 -4.76
N GLY A 337 -4.50 -4.86 -3.60
CA GLY A 337 -4.53 -3.65 -2.76
C GLY A 337 -5.92 -3.33 -2.21
N ARG A 338 -6.81 -4.34 -2.10
CA ARG A 338 -8.20 -4.19 -1.66
C ARG A 338 -8.62 -5.36 -0.79
N PRO A 339 -9.59 -5.19 0.13
CA PRO A 339 -10.02 -6.31 0.96
C PRO A 339 -10.64 -7.44 0.12
N ALA A 340 -10.32 -8.67 0.51
CA ALA A 340 -11.00 -9.88 0.08
C ALA A 340 -11.78 -10.46 1.26
N ALA A 341 -12.90 -11.12 0.98
CA ALA A 341 -13.67 -11.83 1.98
C ALA A 341 -13.45 -13.34 1.91
N VAL A 342 -13.49 -14.01 3.06
CA VAL A 342 -13.65 -15.46 3.17
C VAL A 342 -14.96 -15.75 3.91
N VAL A 343 -15.77 -16.65 3.36
CA VAL A 343 -17.06 -17.08 3.91
C VAL A 343 -16.94 -18.53 4.36
N THR A 344 -17.27 -18.80 5.62
CA THR A 344 -17.31 -20.17 6.16
C THR A 344 -18.62 -20.45 6.87
N THR A 345 -18.96 -21.73 6.97
CA THR A 345 -19.93 -22.20 7.97
C THR A 345 -19.32 -22.13 9.37
N SER A 346 -20.16 -22.35 10.37
CA SER A 346 -19.80 -22.48 11.78
C SER A 346 -19.00 -23.74 12.11
N GLY A 347 -18.37 -23.75 13.29
CA GLY A 347 -17.57 -24.85 13.83
C GLY A 347 -16.10 -24.74 13.48
N THR A 348 -15.40 -25.88 13.38
CA THR A 348 -13.96 -25.96 13.08
C THR A 348 -13.56 -25.34 11.73
N ALA A 349 -14.52 -25.18 10.80
CA ALA A 349 -14.40 -24.36 9.60
C ALA A 349 -13.84 -22.95 9.90
N VAL A 350 -14.29 -22.33 11.00
CA VAL A 350 -13.78 -21.03 11.46
C VAL A 350 -12.35 -21.15 11.99
N ALA A 351 -12.05 -22.18 12.78
CA ALA A 351 -10.72 -22.41 13.34
C ALA A 351 -9.64 -22.65 12.25
N ASN A 352 -10.00 -23.27 11.13
CA ASN A 352 -9.10 -23.48 9.99
C ASN A 352 -8.63 -22.17 9.32
N LEU A 353 -9.34 -21.06 9.51
CA LEU A 353 -8.90 -19.74 9.03
C LEU A 353 -7.70 -19.19 9.83
N PHE A 354 -7.50 -19.65 11.06
CA PHE A 354 -6.57 -19.05 12.03
C PHE A 354 -5.15 -18.80 11.51
N PRO A 355 -4.48 -19.72 10.77
CA PRO A 355 -3.14 -19.45 10.25
C PRO A 355 -3.10 -18.28 9.25
N SER A 356 -4.09 -18.21 8.35
CA SER A 356 -4.21 -17.10 7.39
C SER A 356 -4.52 -15.76 8.08
N VAL A 357 -5.23 -15.79 9.22
CA VAL A 357 -5.53 -14.60 10.04
C VAL A 357 -4.29 -14.10 10.76
N VAL A 358 -3.45 -15.00 11.30
CA VAL A 358 -2.15 -14.64 11.89
C VAL A 358 -1.23 -14.03 10.82
N GLU A 359 -1.11 -14.64 9.65
CA GLU A 359 -0.30 -14.10 8.56
C GLU A 359 -0.84 -12.75 8.05
N ALA A 360 -2.16 -12.60 7.88
CA ALA A 360 -2.79 -11.34 7.48
C ALA A 360 -2.56 -10.22 8.51
N SER A 361 -2.64 -10.53 9.81
CA SER A 361 -2.33 -9.59 10.88
C SER A 361 -0.87 -9.16 10.84
N ASN A 362 0.05 -10.12 10.70
CA ASN A 362 1.50 -9.89 10.73
C ASN A 362 2.06 -9.32 9.41
N THR A 363 1.25 -9.26 8.35
CA THR A 363 1.56 -8.58 7.07
C THR A 363 0.66 -7.39 6.78
N GLU A 364 -0.18 -7.00 7.73
CA GLU A 364 -1.10 -5.86 7.66
C GLU A 364 -2.05 -5.90 6.45
N VAL A 365 -2.46 -7.09 6.00
CA VAL A 365 -3.29 -7.24 4.80
C VAL A 365 -4.79 -7.16 5.15
N PRO A 366 -5.57 -6.29 4.47
CA PRO A 366 -7.01 -6.19 4.70
C PRO A 366 -7.75 -7.47 4.28
N MET A 367 -8.34 -8.18 5.24
CA MET A 367 -9.10 -9.42 4.99
C MET A 367 -10.39 -9.44 5.81
N VAL A 368 -11.49 -9.93 5.24
CA VAL A 368 -12.81 -9.94 5.89
C VAL A 368 -13.26 -11.37 6.16
N LEU A 369 -13.37 -11.75 7.42
CA LEU A 369 -13.87 -13.07 7.83
C LEU A 369 -15.38 -12.98 8.05
N LEU A 370 -16.15 -13.69 7.21
CA LEU A 370 -17.60 -13.79 7.30
C LEU A 370 -17.97 -15.20 7.77
N THR A 371 -18.01 -15.38 9.08
CA THR A 371 -18.21 -16.71 9.68
C THR A 371 -19.65 -16.84 10.10
N ALA A 372 -20.41 -17.74 9.49
CA ALA A 372 -21.76 -18.02 9.95
C ALA A 372 -21.71 -18.68 11.34
N ASP A 373 -22.73 -18.45 12.17
CA ASP A 373 -22.83 -19.01 13.51
C ASP A 373 -24.26 -19.48 13.84
N ARG A 374 -24.38 -20.32 14.88
CA ARG A 374 -25.66 -20.60 15.53
C ARG A 374 -26.10 -19.38 16.36
N PRO A 375 -27.42 -19.18 16.54
CA PRO A 375 -27.93 -18.15 17.44
C PRO A 375 -27.57 -18.48 18.90
N SER A 376 -27.58 -17.47 19.77
CA SER A 376 -27.08 -17.57 21.15
C SER A 376 -27.77 -18.66 21.96
N GLU A 377 -29.06 -18.94 21.74
CA GLU A 377 -29.79 -20.02 22.43
C GLU A 377 -29.27 -21.45 22.15
N LEU A 378 -28.38 -21.63 21.18
CA LEU A 378 -27.76 -22.92 20.87
C LEU A 378 -26.27 -23.00 21.25
N ARG A 379 -25.64 -21.92 21.70
CA ARG A 379 -24.27 -21.97 22.26
C ARG A 379 -24.27 -22.71 23.59
N ASP A 380 -23.17 -23.39 23.90
CA ASP A 380 -22.92 -24.17 25.13
C ASP A 380 -23.98 -25.24 25.49
N SER A 381 -24.87 -25.57 24.54
CA SER A 381 -25.99 -26.51 24.70
C SER A 381 -25.69 -27.94 24.24
N GLY A 382 -24.50 -28.17 23.67
CA GLY A 382 -24.17 -29.40 22.92
C GLY A 382 -24.74 -29.44 21.49
N ALA A 383 -25.33 -28.36 20.98
CA ALA A 383 -25.87 -28.30 19.62
C ALA A 383 -24.80 -28.64 18.55
N PRO A 384 -25.10 -29.55 17.59
CA PRO A 384 -24.12 -30.03 16.62
C PRO A 384 -23.36 -28.94 15.86
N GLN A 385 -22.04 -29.10 15.76
CA GLN A 385 -21.11 -28.21 15.05
C GLN A 385 -21.09 -26.76 15.61
N THR A 386 -21.58 -26.54 16.84
CA THR A 386 -21.45 -25.24 17.53
C THR A 386 -20.19 -25.24 18.39
N ILE A 387 -19.43 -24.14 18.35
CA ILE A 387 -18.24 -23.90 19.18
C ILE A 387 -18.31 -22.46 19.69
N ASP A 388 -17.44 -22.07 20.64
CA ASP A 388 -17.22 -20.65 20.90
C ASP A 388 -16.46 -20.01 19.72
N GLN A 389 -17.17 -19.20 18.94
CA GLN A 389 -16.62 -18.40 17.84
C GLN A 389 -16.29 -16.96 18.29
N VAL A 390 -16.66 -16.56 19.51
CA VAL A 390 -16.55 -15.19 19.98
C VAL A 390 -15.08 -14.85 20.24
N LYS A 391 -14.53 -13.92 19.45
CA LYS A 391 -13.10 -13.57 19.49
C LYS A 391 -12.16 -14.78 19.38
N ILE A 392 -12.54 -15.83 18.65
CA ILE A 392 -11.69 -17.02 18.43
C ILE A 392 -10.30 -16.67 17.85
N PHE A 393 -10.19 -15.58 17.08
CA PHE A 393 -8.92 -15.06 16.54
C PHE A 393 -8.16 -14.10 17.49
N GLY A 394 -8.69 -13.85 18.69
CA GLY A 394 -8.08 -12.99 19.70
C GLY A 394 -7.68 -11.61 19.18
N ARG A 395 -6.41 -11.24 19.41
CA ARG A 395 -5.85 -9.94 19.02
C ARG A 395 -5.45 -9.82 17.54
N TYR A 396 -5.49 -10.90 16.76
CA TYR A 396 -5.04 -10.86 15.36
C TYR A 396 -6.00 -10.07 14.47
N THR A 397 -7.27 -9.95 14.85
CA THR A 397 -8.27 -9.15 14.12
C THR A 397 -8.28 -7.69 14.58
N ARG A 398 -8.24 -6.74 13.62
CA ARG A 398 -8.36 -5.28 13.86
C ARG A 398 -9.74 -4.87 14.39
N PHE A 399 -10.76 -5.69 14.14
CA PHE A 399 -12.12 -5.52 14.60
C PHE A 399 -12.83 -6.87 14.68
N PHE A 400 -13.70 -7.02 15.68
CA PHE A 400 -14.58 -8.17 15.87
C PHE A 400 -15.99 -7.67 16.17
N SER A 401 -17.01 -8.28 15.56
CA SER A 401 -18.41 -8.11 15.94
C SER A 401 -19.14 -9.45 15.97
N ASP A 402 -19.89 -9.68 17.05
CA ASP A 402 -20.79 -10.82 17.21
C ASP A 402 -22.21 -10.39 16.80
N VAL A 403 -22.49 -10.48 15.50
CA VAL A 403 -23.72 -9.99 14.90
C VAL A 403 -24.86 -10.94 15.23
N GLN A 404 -25.85 -10.42 15.96
CA GLN A 404 -27.03 -11.16 16.41
C GLN A 404 -27.85 -11.72 15.24
N SER A 405 -28.57 -12.82 15.52
CA SER A 405 -29.45 -13.45 14.52
C SER A 405 -30.53 -12.47 14.06
N PRO A 406 -30.90 -12.47 12.77
CA PRO A 406 -31.95 -11.61 12.27
C PRO A 406 -33.27 -11.82 13.02
N ILE A 407 -33.85 -10.74 13.52
CA ILE A 407 -35.19 -10.66 14.12
C ILE A 407 -35.85 -9.35 13.70
N ASP A 408 -37.19 -9.35 13.60
CA ASP A 408 -37.96 -8.20 13.12
C ASP A 408 -37.73 -6.91 13.93
N ALA A 409 -37.37 -7.03 15.21
CA ALA A 409 -37.10 -5.91 16.11
C ALA A 409 -35.75 -5.19 15.84
N VAL A 410 -34.81 -5.81 15.12
CA VAL A 410 -33.47 -5.26 14.88
C VAL A 410 -33.43 -4.58 13.50
N PRO A 411 -33.20 -3.25 13.43
CA PRO A 411 -33.18 -2.54 12.16
C PRO A 411 -31.86 -2.81 11.42
N LEU A 412 -31.95 -3.18 10.14
CA LEU A 412 -30.82 -3.66 9.33
C LEU A 412 -29.67 -2.64 9.19
N ARG A 413 -29.97 -1.34 9.29
CA ARG A 413 -28.96 -0.24 9.32
C ARG A 413 -27.85 -0.43 10.37
N SER A 414 -28.15 -1.10 11.48
CA SER A 414 -27.17 -1.42 12.53
C SER A 414 -26.06 -2.37 12.02
N VAL A 415 -26.43 -3.34 11.17
CA VAL A 415 -25.51 -4.30 10.55
C VAL A 415 -24.70 -3.61 9.46
N LEU A 416 -25.33 -2.77 8.64
CA LEU A 416 -24.64 -2.01 7.60
C LEU A 416 -23.55 -1.11 8.20
N SER A 417 -23.88 -0.30 9.21
CA SER A 417 -22.91 0.56 9.91
C SER A 417 -21.80 -0.23 10.63
N THR A 418 -22.10 -1.45 11.10
CA THR A 418 -21.08 -2.36 11.64
C THR A 418 -20.10 -2.82 10.55
N ILE A 419 -20.59 -3.08 9.33
CA ILE A 419 -19.76 -3.45 8.17
C ILE A 419 -18.91 -2.27 7.71
N ASP A 420 -19.47 -1.07 7.62
CA ASP A 420 -18.72 0.18 7.32
C ASP A 420 -17.52 0.33 8.27
N HIS A 421 -17.78 0.19 9.58
CA HIS A 421 -16.74 0.29 10.60
C HIS A 421 -15.71 -0.85 10.51
N ALA A 422 -16.16 -2.07 10.20
CA ALA A 422 -15.26 -3.20 10.00
C ALA A 422 -14.32 -3.00 8.81
N ILE A 423 -14.82 -2.51 7.67
CA ILE A 423 -13.96 -2.25 6.51
C ILE A 423 -13.04 -1.06 6.77
N MET A 424 -13.52 0.02 7.41
CA MET A 424 -12.66 1.12 7.87
C MET A 424 -11.51 0.60 8.74
N LYS A 425 -11.76 -0.30 9.71
CA LYS A 425 -10.70 -0.90 10.53
C LYS A 425 -9.77 -1.79 9.70
N ALA A 426 -10.29 -2.60 8.78
CA ALA A 426 -9.49 -3.45 7.90
C ALA A 426 -8.53 -2.65 7.00
N THR A 427 -8.94 -1.46 6.54
CA THR A 427 -8.21 -0.60 5.58
C THR A 427 -7.64 0.69 6.18
N SER A 428 -7.63 0.82 7.51
CA SER A 428 -6.96 1.94 8.20
C SER A 428 -5.43 1.78 8.13
N THR A 429 -4.67 2.74 8.69
CA THR A 429 -3.20 2.70 8.74
C THR A 429 -2.65 1.36 9.21
N TYR A 430 -3.16 0.86 10.33
CA TYR A 430 -2.88 -0.48 10.82
C TYR A 430 -3.85 -1.48 10.20
N SER A 431 -3.75 -1.66 8.88
CA SER A 431 -4.60 -2.59 8.12
C SER A 431 -4.41 -4.04 8.58
N GLY A 432 -5.39 -4.90 8.30
CA GLY A 432 -5.38 -6.28 8.78
C GLY A 432 -6.73 -6.98 8.69
N PRO A 433 -6.84 -8.20 9.22
CA PRO A 433 -8.07 -8.98 9.15
C PRO A 433 -9.13 -8.44 10.12
N VAL A 434 -10.41 -8.57 9.75
CA VAL A 434 -11.57 -8.24 10.62
C VAL A 434 -12.57 -9.39 10.60
N HIS A 435 -13.25 -9.60 11.73
CA HIS A 435 -14.13 -10.75 11.94
C HIS A 435 -15.57 -10.32 12.21
N LEU A 436 -16.46 -10.68 11.28
CA LEU A 436 -17.90 -10.56 11.42
C LEU A 436 -18.46 -11.97 11.67
N ASN A 437 -18.74 -12.27 12.93
CA ASN A 437 -19.43 -13.50 13.30
C ASN A 437 -20.94 -13.28 13.13
N LEU A 438 -21.58 -14.07 12.28
CA LEU A 438 -22.92 -13.80 11.76
C LEU A 438 -23.87 -14.93 12.16
N MET A 439 -24.60 -14.75 13.26
CA MET A 439 -25.57 -15.73 13.72
C MET A 439 -26.74 -15.85 12.74
N PHE A 440 -27.19 -17.08 12.47
CA PHE A 440 -28.43 -17.31 11.72
C PHE A 440 -29.28 -18.41 12.38
N ARG A 441 -30.51 -18.07 12.79
CA ARG A 441 -31.53 -19.05 13.17
C ARG A 441 -32.00 -19.87 11.96
N GLU A 442 -32.63 -21.01 12.21
CA GLU A 442 -33.18 -21.87 11.15
C GLU A 442 -34.22 -21.16 10.26
N LYS A 443 -34.57 -21.79 9.13
CA LYS A 443 -35.02 -21.13 7.88
C LYS A 443 -33.87 -20.44 7.14
N LEU A 444 -32.79 -21.20 6.93
CA LEU A 444 -31.55 -20.75 6.28
C LEU A 444 -31.65 -20.68 4.75
N ALA A 445 -32.46 -21.57 4.18
CA ALA A 445 -32.77 -21.60 2.75
C ALA A 445 -33.69 -20.41 2.37
N PRO A 446 -33.73 -20.00 1.08
CA PRO A 446 -34.56 -18.89 0.59
C PRO A 446 -36.06 -19.25 0.49
N ASP A 447 -36.59 -19.99 1.47
CA ASP A 447 -38.00 -20.37 1.54
C ASP A 447 -38.84 -19.19 2.04
N PRO A 448 -40.00 -18.87 1.40
CA PRO A 448 -40.85 -17.77 1.83
C PRO A 448 -41.32 -17.90 3.29
N THR A 449 -41.13 -16.83 4.07
CA THR A 449 -41.61 -16.67 5.44
C THR A 449 -41.82 -15.18 5.70
N ALA A 450 -42.96 -14.79 6.27
CA ALA A 450 -43.25 -13.39 6.59
C ALA A 450 -42.23 -12.78 7.57
N TRP A 451 -41.93 -11.49 7.37
CA TRP A 451 -41.02 -10.68 8.18
C TRP A 451 -41.46 -9.20 8.11
N ASP A 452 -41.13 -8.41 9.13
CA ASP A 452 -41.51 -7.00 9.23
C ASP A 452 -40.56 -6.11 8.42
N HIS A 453 -40.89 -5.95 7.14
CA HIS A 453 -40.15 -5.07 6.24
C HIS A 453 -40.26 -3.57 6.58
N VAL A 454 -41.20 -3.14 7.44
CA VAL A 454 -41.33 -1.73 7.84
C VAL A 454 -40.28 -1.42 8.91
N ASN A 455 -40.18 -2.25 9.96
CA ASN A 455 -39.20 -2.02 11.02
C ASN A 455 -37.77 -2.39 10.58
N VAL A 456 -37.59 -3.52 9.89
CA VAL A 456 -36.27 -4.00 9.45
C VAL A 456 -35.58 -3.02 8.49
N LEU A 457 -36.33 -2.46 7.53
CA LEU A 457 -35.77 -1.57 6.50
C LEU A 457 -35.85 -0.08 6.86
N GLN A 458 -36.29 0.27 8.07
CA GLN A 458 -36.45 1.65 8.49
C GLN A 458 -35.15 2.46 8.28
N GLY A 459 -35.22 3.56 7.55
CA GLY A 459 -34.08 4.44 7.29
C GLY A 459 -33.07 3.91 6.25
N LEU A 460 -33.46 2.95 5.40
CA LEU A 460 -32.63 2.46 4.30
C LEU A 460 -33.03 3.03 2.92
N ASP A 461 -33.99 3.94 2.83
CA ASP A 461 -34.48 4.42 1.52
C ASP A 461 -33.38 5.12 0.69
N GLU A 462 -32.51 5.92 1.33
CA GLU A 462 -31.34 6.49 0.64
C GLU A 462 -30.31 5.43 0.25
N TRP A 463 -30.18 4.35 1.03
CA TRP A 463 -29.25 3.26 0.75
C TRP A 463 -29.73 2.36 -0.40
N GLU A 464 -31.02 2.01 -0.45
CA GLU A 464 -31.61 1.25 -1.54
C GLU A 464 -31.54 2.03 -2.87
N ASN A 465 -31.74 3.35 -2.82
CA ASN A 465 -31.73 4.21 -4.01
C ASN A 465 -30.35 4.81 -4.37
N GLY A 466 -29.39 4.82 -3.43
CA GLY A 466 -28.06 5.44 -3.56
C GLY A 466 -27.07 4.71 -4.48
N GLY A 467 -27.49 3.58 -5.08
CA GLY A 467 -26.73 2.86 -6.09
C GLY A 467 -25.48 2.16 -5.56
N ARG A 468 -24.35 2.87 -5.47
CA ARG A 468 -23.06 2.32 -5.01
C ARG A 468 -22.47 3.04 -3.79
N ILE A 469 -23.22 3.96 -3.20
CA ILE A 469 -22.80 4.69 -2.00
C ILE A 469 -22.93 3.73 -0.80
N PRO A 470 -21.87 3.55 0.02
CA PRO A 470 -21.94 2.80 1.28
C PRO A 470 -22.99 3.36 2.23
N PHE A 471 -23.40 2.59 3.24
CA PHE A 471 -24.35 3.08 4.24
C PHE A 471 -23.75 4.22 5.09
N THR A 472 -22.49 4.10 5.51
CA THR A 472 -21.76 5.15 6.23
C THR A 472 -20.54 5.59 5.42
N ILE A 473 -20.52 6.83 4.93
CA ILE A 473 -19.36 7.37 4.23
C ILE A 473 -18.28 7.77 5.25
N ILE A 474 -17.16 7.03 5.27
CA ILE A 474 -16.01 7.32 6.14
C ILE A 474 -14.81 7.72 5.25
N PRO A 475 -14.40 9.01 5.22
CA PRO A 475 -13.23 9.45 4.47
C PRO A 475 -11.93 8.91 5.07
N ASN A 476 -11.10 8.26 4.26
CA ASN A 476 -9.85 7.62 4.71
C ASN A 476 -8.62 8.39 4.16
N ASN A 477 -8.36 9.58 4.70
CA ASN A 477 -7.33 10.52 4.20
C ASN A 477 -5.96 10.34 4.91
N PHE A 478 -5.42 9.12 4.94
CA PHE A 478 -4.16 8.87 5.67
C PHE A 478 -2.91 9.48 5.00
N ASP A 479 -2.77 9.36 3.68
CA ASP A 479 -1.57 9.83 2.95
C ASP A 479 -1.41 11.36 2.92
N ASP A 480 -2.46 12.13 3.28
CA ASP A 480 -2.41 13.60 3.39
C ASP A 480 -1.84 14.10 4.73
N ARG A 481 -1.41 13.20 5.63
CA ARG A 481 -0.79 13.59 6.91
C ARG A 481 0.41 14.53 6.67
N ASP A 482 0.49 15.59 7.46
CA ASP A 482 1.68 16.44 7.51
C ASP A 482 2.84 15.66 8.15
N LEU A 483 3.96 15.56 7.43
CA LEU A 483 5.19 14.87 7.86
C LEU A 483 6.34 15.87 8.12
N SER A 484 6.04 17.17 8.20
CA SER A 484 7.06 18.22 8.33
C SER A 484 7.93 18.03 9.59
N TYR A 485 7.34 17.58 10.71
CA TYR A 485 8.07 17.28 11.94
C TYR A 485 9.01 16.07 11.79
N GLU A 486 8.54 14.97 11.20
CA GLU A 486 9.37 13.79 10.96
C GLU A 486 10.52 14.08 9.99
N VAL A 487 10.30 14.95 9.00
CA VAL A 487 11.35 15.43 8.08
C VAL A 487 12.36 16.34 8.80
N GLU A 488 11.92 17.29 9.63
CA GLU A 488 12.81 18.15 10.43
C GLU A 488 13.69 17.33 11.39
N LEU A 489 13.10 16.33 12.05
CA LEU A 489 13.82 15.43 12.95
C LEU A 489 14.83 14.55 12.20
N PHE A 490 14.45 14.02 11.03
CA PHE A 490 15.36 13.30 10.13
C PHE A 490 16.56 14.17 9.71
N ASN A 491 16.31 15.42 9.32
CA ASN A 491 17.35 16.36 8.92
C ASN A 491 18.31 16.70 10.07
N THR A 492 17.76 16.88 11.28
CA THR A 492 18.56 17.11 12.50
C THR A 492 19.48 15.92 12.81
N LEU A 493 18.99 14.69 12.59
CA LEU A 493 19.81 13.47 12.75
C LEU A 493 20.88 13.34 11.67
N LEU A 494 20.56 13.61 10.39
CA LEU A 494 21.55 13.62 9.31
C LEU A 494 22.64 14.66 9.55
N ALA A 495 22.28 15.89 9.93
CA ALA A 495 23.26 16.95 10.23
C ALA A 495 24.16 16.64 11.45
N SER A 496 23.79 15.65 12.27
CA SER A 496 24.62 15.17 13.39
C SER A 496 25.71 14.17 12.98
N THR A 497 25.83 13.82 11.68
CA THR A 497 26.85 12.91 11.16
C THR A 497 27.44 13.40 9.84
N ASN A 498 28.69 13.02 9.58
CA ASN A 498 29.36 13.19 8.28
C ASN A 498 29.49 11.86 7.52
N ARG A 499 28.79 10.79 7.95
CA ARG A 499 29.00 9.41 7.51
C ARG A 499 27.78 8.81 6.83
N VAL A 500 28.04 7.83 5.97
CA VAL A 500 27.22 7.52 4.79
C VAL A 500 25.81 7.02 5.13
N LEU A 501 24.84 7.47 4.33
CA LEU A 501 23.46 6.97 4.32
C LEU A 501 23.39 5.67 3.51
N VAL A 502 23.09 4.54 4.16
CA VAL A 502 22.83 3.26 3.49
C VAL A 502 21.33 3.03 3.39
N VAL A 503 20.79 2.81 2.20
CA VAL A 503 19.35 2.61 1.99
C VAL A 503 19.01 1.11 2.01
N ALA A 504 18.59 0.57 3.15
CA ALA A 504 18.13 -0.81 3.23
C ALA A 504 16.64 -0.88 2.83
N ALA A 505 16.29 -1.70 1.84
CA ALA A 505 14.90 -1.84 1.37
C ALA A 505 14.37 -3.23 1.72
N GLY A 506 13.43 -3.32 2.67
CA GLY A 506 12.68 -4.53 2.99
C GLY A 506 11.49 -4.75 2.06
N SER A 507 10.41 -5.40 2.53
CA SER A 507 9.15 -5.55 1.79
C SER A 507 8.49 -4.19 1.49
N LEU A 508 8.15 -3.93 0.23
CA LEU A 508 7.66 -2.64 -0.27
C LEU A 508 6.47 -2.80 -1.25
N THR A 509 5.80 -1.69 -1.58
CA THR A 509 4.88 -1.61 -2.73
C THR A 509 5.64 -1.18 -3.99
N ASP A 510 5.09 -1.43 -5.19
CA ASP A 510 5.67 -0.93 -6.46
C ASP A 510 5.93 0.59 -6.41
N GLN A 511 4.99 1.37 -5.83
CA GLN A 511 5.10 2.83 -5.72
C GLN A 511 6.24 3.27 -4.77
N ASP A 512 6.44 2.54 -3.68
CA ASP A 512 7.53 2.84 -2.74
C ASP A 512 8.89 2.48 -3.34
N ALA A 513 8.99 1.34 -4.03
CA ALA A 513 10.18 0.95 -4.76
C ALA A 513 10.55 2.00 -5.83
N ASP A 514 9.57 2.49 -6.60
CA ASP A 514 9.80 3.54 -7.60
C ASP A 514 10.28 4.87 -6.97
N ALA A 515 9.74 5.26 -5.82
CA ALA A 515 10.18 6.44 -5.09
C ALA A 515 11.61 6.29 -4.53
N ILE A 516 11.94 5.14 -3.95
CA ILE A 516 13.27 4.82 -3.41
C ILE A 516 14.31 4.77 -4.53
N ARG A 517 13.96 4.21 -5.69
CA ARG A 517 14.82 4.23 -6.89
C ARG A 517 15.15 5.66 -7.34
N SER A 518 14.12 6.50 -7.41
CA SER A 518 14.28 7.91 -7.78
C SER A 518 15.14 8.68 -6.77
N PHE A 519 14.91 8.46 -5.47
CA PHE A 519 15.69 9.03 -4.38
C PHE A 519 17.16 8.61 -4.44
N SER A 520 17.43 7.31 -4.51
CA SER A 520 18.79 6.74 -4.62
C SER A 520 19.56 7.31 -5.81
N ASN A 521 18.92 7.45 -6.97
CA ASN A 521 19.55 8.06 -8.15
C ASN A 521 19.82 9.57 -8.00
N ILE A 522 19.06 10.29 -7.18
CA ILE A 522 19.28 11.73 -6.94
C ILE A 522 20.41 11.95 -5.93
N VAL A 523 20.39 11.24 -4.80
CA VAL A 523 21.38 11.42 -3.71
C VAL A 523 22.63 10.55 -3.88
N GLN A 524 22.66 9.72 -4.93
CA GLN A 524 23.72 8.74 -5.24
C GLN A 524 23.99 7.73 -4.11
N SER A 525 23.05 7.54 -3.18
CA SER A 525 23.13 6.55 -2.10
C SER A 525 22.76 5.16 -2.61
N PRO A 526 23.54 4.12 -2.29
CA PRO A 526 23.23 2.77 -2.70
C PRO A 526 22.08 2.16 -1.91
N VAL A 527 21.22 1.47 -2.67
CA VAL A 527 20.20 0.60 -2.11
C VAL A 527 20.82 -0.77 -1.86
N VAL A 528 20.53 -1.31 -0.67
CA VAL A 528 20.68 -2.72 -0.31
C VAL A 528 19.27 -3.34 -0.34
N PRO A 529 18.86 -3.96 -1.47
CA PRO A 529 17.51 -4.45 -1.63
C PRO A 529 17.37 -5.89 -1.12
N ASP A 530 16.46 -6.10 -0.19
CA ASP A 530 15.94 -7.43 0.13
C ASP A 530 15.24 -8.05 -1.08
N VAL A 531 15.24 -9.38 -1.17
CA VAL A 531 14.53 -10.15 -2.20
C VAL A 531 13.04 -9.77 -2.39
N LEU A 532 12.36 -9.22 -1.36
CA LEU A 532 10.96 -8.80 -1.37
C LEU A 532 10.72 -7.31 -1.64
N SER A 533 11.79 -6.54 -1.86
CA SER A 533 11.72 -5.08 -2.06
C SER A 533 11.17 -4.62 -3.40
N GLY A 534 11.10 -5.52 -4.39
CA GLY A 534 10.90 -5.15 -5.79
C GLY A 534 12.08 -4.40 -6.42
N LEU A 535 13.19 -4.23 -5.69
CA LEU A 535 14.42 -3.56 -6.13
C LEU A 535 15.61 -4.52 -6.29
N ARG A 536 15.52 -5.76 -5.78
CA ARG A 536 16.57 -6.80 -5.89
C ARG A 536 16.68 -7.38 -7.30
N PHE A 537 15.54 -7.53 -7.97
CA PHE A 537 15.42 -7.98 -9.36
C PHE A 537 14.76 -6.88 -10.17
N ASP A 538 15.55 -5.91 -10.58
CA ASP A 538 15.10 -4.77 -11.35
C ASP A 538 16.02 -4.54 -12.55
N SER A 539 15.45 -4.04 -13.66
CA SER A 539 16.11 -4.00 -14.97
C SER A 539 17.47 -3.32 -14.92
N ALA A 540 18.48 -3.91 -15.55
CA ALA A 540 19.81 -3.33 -15.68
C ALA A 540 19.85 -2.00 -16.47
N GLU A 541 18.76 -1.65 -17.17
CA GLU A 541 18.59 -0.34 -17.81
C GLU A 541 18.31 0.79 -16.79
N LEU A 542 17.78 0.44 -15.62
CA LEU A 542 17.45 1.38 -14.55
C LEU A 542 18.70 1.67 -13.72
N LYS A 543 19.41 2.74 -14.08
CA LYS A 543 20.66 3.15 -13.44
C LYS A 543 20.40 3.86 -12.11
N TYR A 544 20.62 3.15 -11.00
CA TYR A 544 20.75 3.68 -9.64
C TYR A 544 21.73 2.82 -8.84
N PRO A 545 22.43 3.35 -7.81
CA PRO A 545 23.43 2.58 -7.06
C PRO A 545 22.85 1.39 -6.24
N ARG A 546 23.46 0.20 -6.42
CA ARG A 546 23.04 -1.15 -5.96
C ARG A 546 24.22 -2.10 -6.25
N ILE A 547 24.79 -2.98 -5.42
CA ILE A 547 24.57 -3.55 -4.06
C ILE A 547 23.42 -4.53 -3.85
N SER A 548 23.13 -5.35 -4.87
CA SER A 548 22.19 -6.47 -4.83
C SER A 548 22.67 -7.65 -3.95
N TYR A 549 23.97 -7.92 -3.88
CA TYR A 549 24.53 -9.10 -3.19
C TYR A 549 25.20 -8.76 -1.85
N MET A 550 24.65 -7.77 -1.12
CA MET A 550 25.21 -7.31 0.17
C MET A 550 25.44 -8.46 1.16
N ASP A 551 24.47 -9.36 1.29
CA ASP A 551 24.57 -10.55 2.15
C ASP A 551 25.79 -11.43 1.84
N GLN A 552 26.17 -11.55 0.56
CA GLN A 552 27.30 -12.36 0.10
C GLN A 552 28.63 -11.62 0.21
N LEU A 553 28.64 -10.30 -0.05
CA LEU A 553 29.81 -9.46 0.18
C LEU A 553 30.22 -9.48 1.66
N LEU A 554 29.25 -9.47 2.60
CA LEU A 554 29.47 -9.54 4.05
C LEU A 554 30.14 -10.85 4.54
N LEU A 555 30.46 -11.79 3.65
CA LEU A 555 31.32 -12.95 3.94
C LEU A 555 32.82 -12.58 3.99
N VAL A 556 33.21 -11.41 3.47
CA VAL A 556 34.58 -10.89 3.45
C VAL A 556 34.63 -9.58 4.26
N PRO A 557 34.80 -9.62 5.59
CA PRO A 557 34.80 -8.43 6.43
C PRO A 557 35.84 -7.38 6.01
N GLU A 558 36.93 -7.80 5.39
CA GLU A 558 38.01 -6.92 4.89
C GLU A 558 37.55 -5.99 3.75
N VAL A 559 36.51 -6.39 3.01
CA VAL A 559 35.84 -5.55 2.00
C VAL A 559 34.97 -4.46 2.65
N PHE A 560 34.61 -4.63 3.93
CA PHE A 560 33.73 -3.76 4.69
C PHE A 560 34.50 -2.91 5.69
N ASN A 561 35.29 -1.96 5.18
CA ASN A 561 35.89 -0.92 6.03
C ASN A 561 34.87 0.18 6.42
N PHE A 562 33.71 -0.23 6.92
CA PHE A 562 32.82 0.68 7.65
C PHE A 562 33.29 0.76 9.09
N ASP A 563 33.80 1.93 9.48
CA ASP A 563 33.74 2.33 10.88
C ASP A 563 32.28 2.22 11.35
N ASP A 564 32.07 1.74 12.58
CA ASP A 564 30.74 1.44 13.18
C ASP A 564 29.78 2.65 13.36
N ASP A 565 30.09 3.82 12.80
CA ASP A 565 29.30 5.05 12.91
C ASP A 565 28.78 5.49 11.54
N PHE A 566 27.71 4.82 11.07
CA PHE A 566 26.95 5.22 9.88
C PHE A 566 25.45 5.22 10.15
N ILE A 567 24.68 5.95 9.34
CA ILE A 567 23.21 5.97 9.41
C ILE A 567 22.63 5.03 8.36
N ALA A 568 21.91 4.00 8.81
CA ALA A 568 21.10 3.18 7.93
C ALA A 568 19.68 3.77 7.84
N LEU A 569 19.24 4.11 6.63
CA LEU A 569 17.86 4.47 6.35
C LEU A 569 17.15 3.24 5.77
N GLN A 570 16.36 2.58 6.61
CA GLN A 570 15.59 1.41 6.22
C GLN A 570 14.20 1.84 5.74
N PHE A 571 13.83 1.48 4.51
CA PHE A 571 12.46 1.56 4.02
C PHE A 571 11.82 0.18 4.03
N GLY A 572 10.60 0.09 4.54
CA GLY A 572 9.94 -1.19 4.72
C GLY A 572 10.66 -2.09 5.73
N GLU A 573 10.31 -3.37 5.74
CA GLU A 573 10.51 -4.26 6.90
C GLU A 573 10.74 -5.71 6.46
N ARG A 574 11.00 -6.61 7.44
CA ARG A 574 11.06 -8.08 7.25
C ARG A 574 12.21 -8.55 6.32
N ILE A 575 13.37 -7.90 6.39
CA ILE A 575 14.60 -8.29 5.69
C ILE A 575 14.94 -9.76 6.00
N VAL A 576 15.14 -10.56 4.95
CA VAL A 576 15.35 -12.02 4.97
C VAL A 576 16.77 -12.38 5.42
N SER A 577 17.79 -11.64 4.95
CA SER A 577 19.18 -11.90 5.31
C SER A 577 19.46 -11.67 6.80
N LYS A 578 20.04 -12.69 7.45
CA LYS A 578 20.54 -12.56 8.82
C LYS A 578 21.80 -11.69 8.91
N ARG A 579 22.65 -11.67 7.87
CA ARG A 579 23.89 -10.88 7.86
C ARG A 579 23.61 -9.38 7.68
N ILE A 580 22.64 -9.02 6.82
CA ILE A 580 22.19 -7.64 6.66
C ILE A 580 21.56 -7.12 7.96
N ASN A 581 20.70 -7.91 8.63
CA ASN A 581 20.16 -7.51 9.94
C ASN A 581 21.26 -7.33 11.00
N ALA A 582 22.29 -8.18 11.03
CA ALA A 582 23.44 -8.04 11.93
C ALA A 582 24.33 -6.82 11.60
N LEU A 583 24.42 -6.41 10.33
CA LEU A 583 25.05 -5.14 9.95
C LEU A 583 24.21 -3.95 10.44
N LEU A 584 22.89 -4.00 10.22
CA LEU A 584 21.98 -2.94 10.63
C LEU A 584 21.94 -2.73 12.15
N SER A 585 22.11 -3.79 12.95
CA SER A 585 22.14 -3.70 14.42
C SER A 585 23.35 -2.95 14.98
N ARG A 586 24.38 -2.72 14.18
CA ARG A 586 25.57 -1.91 14.52
C ARG A 586 25.41 -0.44 14.14
N SER A 587 24.37 -0.08 13.39
CA SER A 587 24.17 1.24 12.79
C SER A 587 23.22 2.14 13.58
N ARG A 588 23.31 3.46 13.38
CA ARG A 588 22.28 4.41 13.83
C ARG A 588 21.08 4.35 12.87
N ARG A 589 20.17 3.40 13.10
CA ARG A 589 19.10 3.07 12.14
C ARG A 589 17.86 3.97 12.25
N ILE A 590 17.40 4.48 11.12
CA ILE A 590 16.12 5.16 10.93
C ILE A 590 15.22 4.25 10.08
N VAL A 591 13.99 3.98 10.51
CA VAL A 591 13.03 3.14 9.78
C VAL A 591 11.85 3.98 9.30
N VAL A 592 11.49 3.85 8.03
CA VAL A 592 10.30 4.44 7.40
C VAL A 592 9.40 3.31 6.90
N SER A 593 8.25 3.12 7.55
CA SER A 593 7.27 2.08 7.20
C SER A 593 5.85 2.52 7.57
N ARG A 594 4.83 1.87 6.97
CA ARG A 594 3.41 2.12 7.31
C ARG A 594 2.98 1.49 8.64
N SER A 595 3.74 0.49 9.09
CA SER A 595 3.41 -0.36 10.24
C SER A 595 3.37 0.41 11.55
N GLU A 596 2.45 0.00 12.43
CA GLU A 596 2.45 0.45 13.83
C GLU A 596 3.36 -0.42 14.71
N ASP A 597 3.62 -1.66 14.30
CA ASP A 597 4.41 -2.66 15.01
C ASP A 597 5.93 -2.50 14.83
N ARG A 598 6.70 -3.19 15.69
CA ARG A 598 8.16 -3.16 15.73
C ARG A 598 8.77 -4.36 14.99
N PHE A 599 9.57 -4.06 13.96
CA PHE A 599 10.31 -5.04 13.14
C PHE A 599 11.84 -4.89 13.30
N ASP A 600 12.29 -4.92 14.55
CA ASP A 600 13.67 -4.83 15.03
C ASP A 600 13.86 -5.71 16.28
N ASP A 601 14.21 -6.97 16.09
CA ASP A 601 14.51 -7.92 17.18
C ASP A 601 15.81 -7.59 17.93
N ASP A 602 16.64 -6.72 17.34
CA ASP A 602 17.87 -6.14 17.89
C ASP A 602 17.64 -4.80 18.62
N HIS A 603 16.47 -4.19 18.50
CA HIS A 603 16.05 -2.96 19.18
C HIS A 603 16.93 -1.71 18.92
N SER A 604 17.69 -1.67 17.82
CA SER A 604 18.63 -0.58 17.47
C SER A 604 18.00 0.66 16.81
N VAL A 605 16.69 0.68 16.56
CA VAL A 605 16.06 1.76 15.77
C VAL A 605 15.99 3.07 16.56
N LEU A 606 16.74 4.07 16.10
CA LEU A 606 16.81 5.41 16.67
C LEU A 606 15.56 6.25 16.39
N LEU A 607 15.01 6.14 15.17
CA LEU A 607 13.82 6.89 14.74
C LEU A 607 12.90 6.00 13.90
N ARG A 608 11.60 6.06 14.20
CA ARG A 608 10.53 5.43 13.41
C ARG A 608 9.64 6.50 12.80
N ILE A 609 9.56 6.51 11.49
CA ILE A 609 8.67 7.39 10.72
C ILE A 609 7.53 6.53 10.21
N ARG A 610 6.35 6.67 10.85
CA ARG A 610 5.11 5.98 10.47
C ARG A 610 4.51 6.66 9.25
N ALA A 611 4.99 6.26 8.07
CA ALA A 611 4.58 6.80 6.79
C ALA A 611 4.78 5.80 5.65
N SER A 612 4.00 6.00 4.59
CA SER A 612 4.33 5.53 3.25
C SER A 612 5.75 6.01 2.86
N PRO A 613 6.70 5.11 2.51
CA PRO A 613 8.02 5.50 2.03
C PRO A 613 7.97 6.50 0.88
N SER A 614 7.08 6.29 -0.09
CA SER A 614 6.88 7.22 -1.20
C SER A 614 6.36 8.60 -0.75
N SER A 615 5.44 8.65 0.22
CA SER A 615 4.91 9.92 0.75
C SER A 615 5.95 10.68 1.58
N PHE A 616 6.78 9.98 2.36
CA PHE A 616 7.91 10.56 3.10
C PHE A 616 8.98 11.13 2.16
N LEU A 617 9.43 10.33 1.18
CA LEU A 617 10.45 10.74 0.21
C LEU A 617 10.02 11.97 -0.61
N LEU A 618 8.73 12.03 -0.99
CA LEU A 618 8.17 13.19 -1.69
C LEU A 618 8.24 14.48 -0.85
N ARG A 619 8.06 14.43 0.48
CA ARG A 619 8.23 15.60 1.35
C ARG A 619 9.71 15.93 1.61
N LEU A 620 10.54 14.91 1.78
CA LEU A 620 11.98 15.06 2.02
C LEU A 620 12.68 15.74 0.82
N MET A 621 12.40 15.31 -0.40
CA MET A 621 12.99 15.87 -1.62
C MET A 621 12.63 17.34 -1.89
N ASN A 622 11.58 17.86 -1.26
CA ASN A 622 11.14 19.25 -1.41
C ASN A 622 11.75 20.20 -0.35
N SER A 623 12.56 19.69 0.59
CA SER A 623 12.95 20.45 1.79
C SER A 623 14.43 20.42 2.16
N VAL A 624 15.29 19.71 1.42
CA VAL A 624 16.67 19.41 1.88
C VAL A 624 17.69 19.31 0.73
N ASP A 625 18.84 19.95 0.90
CA ASP A 625 20.09 19.59 0.21
C ASP A 625 20.71 18.37 0.90
N LEU A 626 20.49 17.19 0.37
CA LEU A 626 20.98 15.93 0.97
C LEU A 626 22.46 15.69 0.62
N PRO A 627 23.30 15.27 1.59
CA PRO A 627 24.69 14.96 1.31
C PRO A 627 24.80 13.76 0.37
N LEU A 628 25.63 13.88 -0.67
CA LEU A 628 25.94 12.78 -1.58
C LEU A 628 26.66 11.65 -0.83
N ALA A 629 26.27 10.39 -1.11
CA ALA A 629 26.95 9.23 -0.58
C ALA A 629 28.31 9.00 -1.28
N ASN A 630 29.34 9.63 -0.71
CA ASN A 630 30.73 9.45 -1.16
C ASN A 630 31.31 8.15 -0.58
N GLY A 631 31.94 7.32 -1.43
CA GLY A 631 32.75 6.19 -0.99
C GLY A 631 32.05 4.82 -0.89
N MET A 632 30.91 4.63 -1.57
CA MET A 632 30.26 3.31 -1.71
C MET A 632 30.10 2.83 -3.16
N GLN A 633 30.69 3.54 -4.11
CA GLN A 633 30.70 3.18 -5.52
C GLN A 633 31.36 1.80 -5.72
N ASP A 634 32.49 1.57 -5.06
CA ASP A 634 33.26 0.32 -5.07
C ASP A 634 32.41 -0.91 -4.68
N LEU A 635 31.49 -0.76 -3.71
CA LEU A 635 30.59 -1.85 -3.30
C LEU A 635 29.52 -2.19 -4.35
N CYS A 636 29.14 -1.23 -5.19
CA CYS A 636 28.28 -1.50 -6.35
C CYS A 636 29.03 -2.32 -7.40
N GLU A 637 30.31 -1.99 -7.64
CA GLU A 637 31.17 -2.73 -8.57
C GLU A 637 31.47 -4.16 -8.07
N LEU A 638 31.83 -4.30 -6.79
CA LEU A 638 32.01 -5.60 -6.12
C LEU A 638 30.72 -6.45 -6.16
N SER A 639 29.56 -5.83 -5.95
CA SER A 639 28.26 -6.50 -6.14
C SER A 639 28.06 -7.00 -7.58
N GLY A 640 28.63 -6.31 -8.58
CA GLY A 640 28.69 -6.78 -9.97
C GLY A 640 29.62 -7.97 -10.15
N LEU A 641 30.78 -7.98 -9.49
CA LEU A 641 31.71 -9.13 -9.51
C LEU A 641 31.09 -10.39 -8.88
N VAL A 642 30.33 -10.27 -7.79
CA VAL A 642 29.60 -11.40 -7.18
C VAL A 642 28.58 -12.00 -8.15
N ARG A 643 27.81 -11.16 -8.86
CA ARG A 643 26.86 -11.59 -9.90
C ARG A 643 27.57 -12.42 -10.97
N ASP A 644 28.69 -11.90 -11.47
CA ASP A 644 29.39 -12.48 -12.62
C ASP A 644 30.11 -13.78 -12.23
N PHE A 645 30.66 -13.87 -11.00
CA PHE A 645 31.13 -15.12 -10.38
C PHE A 645 30.02 -16.19 -10.32
N TYR A 646 28.83 -15.85 -9.81
CA TYR A 646 27.73 -16.81 -9.73
C TYR A 646 27.21 -17.21 -11.10
N ARG A 647 27.09 -16.28 -12.05
CA ARG A 647 26.74 -16.59 -13.45
C ARG A 647 27.71 -17.61 -14.05
N GLU A 648 29.02 -17.42 -13.93
CA GLU A 648 30.01 -18.37 -14.46
C GLU A 648 29.96 -19.72 -13.73
N ARG A 649 29.80 -19.71 -12.40
CA ARG A 649 29.75 -20.92 -11.56
C ARG A 649 28.50 -21.77 -11.82
N PHE A 650 27.34 -21.15 -12.00
CA PHE A 650 26.08 -21.86 -12.22
C PHE A 650 25.85 -22.23 -13.69
N THR A 651 26.35 -21.46 -14.66
CA THR A 651 26.36 -21.88 -16.07
C THR A 651 27.12 -23.19 -16.25
N ARG A 652 28.32 -23.30 -15.64
CA ARG A 652 29.11 -24.55 -15.62
C ARG A 652 28.40 -25.71 -14.92
N GLU A 653 27.66 -25.47 -13.83
CA GLU A 653 26.88 -26.53 -13.18
C GLU A 653 25.72 -27.01 -14.06
N LEU A 654 25.03 -26.08 -14.72
CA LEU A 654 23.96 -26.39 -15.66
C LEU A 654 24.47 -27.20 -16.86
N GLU A 655 25.75 -27.08 -17.23
CA GLU A 655 26.43 -27.87 -18.26
C GLU A 655 26.98 -29.22 -17.78
N SER A 656 27.14 -29.43 -16.48
CA SER A 656 27.74 -30.65 -15.91
C SER A 656 26.88 -31.92 -16.04
N ASN A 657 25.59 -31.79 -16.38
CA ASN A 657 24.57 -32.85 -16.36
C ASN A 657 24.42 -33.60 -15.02
N GLY A 658 24.93 -33.06 -13.92
CA GLY A 658 24.78 -33.63 -12.57
C GLY A 658 23.40 -33.36 -11.94
N VAL A 659 23.19 -33.87 -10.73
CA VAL A 659 22.01 -33.52 -9.91
C VAL A 659 22.02 -32.02 -9.60
N PRO A 660 20.92 -31.27 -9.72
CA PRO A 660 20.88 -29.83 -9.40
C PRO A 660 21.14 -29.54 -7.91
N SER A 661 21.83 -28.44 -7.62
CA SER A 661 21.84 -27.80 -6.29
C SER A 661 20.65 -26.86 -6.11
N GLU A 662 20.27 -26.57 -4.86
CA GLU A 662 19.21 -25.60 -4.54
C GLU A 662 19.63 -24.17 -4.93
N ALA A 663 20.91 -23.83 -4.73
CA ALA A 663 21.50 -22.58 -5.18
C ALA A 663 21.45 -22.40 -6.71
N LEU A 664 21.71 -23.46 -7.48
CA LEU A 664 21.52 -23.44 -8.94
C LEU A 664 20.06 -23.18 -9.31
N LEU A 665 19.08 -23.73 -8.58
CA LEU A 665 17.67 -23.49 -8.89
C LEU A 665 17.27 -22.03 -8.66
N ALA A 666 17.71 -21.41 -7.56
CA ALA A 666 17.46 -19.99 -7.32
C ALA A 666 18.00 -19.09 -8.45
N TRP A 667 19.23 -19.35 -8.88
CA TRP A 667 19.84 -18.67 -10.03
C TRP A 667 19.11 -18.98 -11.35
N TRP A 668 18.82 -20.25 -11.64
CA TRP A 668 18.18 -20.69 -12.88
C TRP A 668 16.77 -20.12 -13.04
N ILE A 669 16.00 -20.04 -11.96
CA ILE A 669 14.65 -19.45 -11.96
C ILE A 669 14.72 -17.95 -12.31
N THR A 670 15.66 -17.23 -11.72
CA THR A 670 15.82 -15.78 -11.95
C THR A 670 16.42 -15.45 -13.32
N GLU A 671 17.35 -16.25 -13.84
CA GLU A 671 17.93 -16.03 -15.17
C GLU A 671 16.97 -16.44 -16.31
N MET A 672 16.14 -17.48 -16.13
CA MET A 672 15.35 -18.05 -17.23
C MET A 672 13.92 -17.53 -17.33
N LEU A 673 13.35 -16.97 -16.26
CA LEU A 673 12.05 -16.29 -16.35
C LEU A 673 12.13 -15.03 -17.24
N PRO A 674 11.04 -14.63 -17.91
CA PRO A 674 11.00 -13.36 -18.66
C PRO A 674 10.93 -12.15 -17.70
N ASP A 675 11.24 -10.96 -18.23
CA ASP A 675 11.01 -9.70 -17.49
C ASP A 675 9.53 -9.54 -17.09
N ASP A 676 9.32 -8.87 -15.97
CA ASP A 676 8.04 -8.70 -15.26
C ASP A 676 7.35 -10.01 -14.82
N ALA A 677 8.03 -11.16 -14.90
CA ALA A 677 7.51 -12.40 -14.34
C ALA A 677 7.28 -12.30 -12.83
N THR A 678 6.24 -12.98 -12.37
CA THR A 678 5.83 -13.01 -10.97
C THR A 678 6.22 -14.34 -10.34
N VAL A 679 6.96 -14.27 -9.24
CA VAL A 679 7.46 -15.43 -8.48
C VAL A 679 6.89 -15.40 -7.07
N PHE A 680 6.18 -16.46 -6.68
CA PHE A 680 5.71 -16.65 -5.31
C PHE A 680 6.61 -17.69 -4.62
N VAL A 681 7.25 -17.32 -3.52
CA VAL A 681 8.37 -18.10 -2.95
C VAL A 681 8.03 -18.58 -1.55
N SER A 682 8.24 -19.87 -1.31
CA SER A 682 8.09 -20.50 0.00
C SER A 682 9.07 -19.97 1.03
N ASN A 683 8.65 -20.02 2.29
CA ASN A 683 9.56 -19.96 3.44
C ASN A 683 10.55 -21.14 3.44
N SER A 684 11.44 -21.16 4.43
CA SER A 684 12.60 -22.06 4.54
C SER A 684 13.77 -21.64 3.61
N MET A 685 14.50 -22.58 3.02
CA MET A 685 15.62 -22.29 2.12
C MET A 685 15.24 -21.52 0.84
N PRO A 686 14.14 -21.81 0.11
CA PRO A 686 13.87 -21.17 -1.19
C PRO A 686 13.91 -19.64 -1.23
N ILE A 687 13.38 -18.95 -0.21
CA ILE A 687 13.45 -17.47 -0.12
C ILE A 687 14.86 -16.95 0.17
N ARG A 688 15.69 -17.73 0.88
CA ARG A 688 17.08 -17.40 1.20
C ARG A 688 18.00 -17.66 0.01
N ASP A 689 17.84 -18.78 -0.67
CA ASP A 689 18.63 -19.10 -1.86
C ASP A 689 18.38 -18.06 -2.97
N LEU A 690 17.14 -17.57 -3.07
CA LEU A 690 16.78 -16.48 -3.98
C LEU A 690 17.42 -15.14 -3.59
N ASP A 691 17.49 -14.81 -2.30
CA ASP A 691 18.18 -13.62 -1.77
C ASP A 691 19.71 -13.69 -2.02
N PHE A 692 20.30 -14.88 -1.80
CA PHE A 692 21.73 -15.15 -1.90
C PHE A 692 22.24 -15.24 -3.34
N PHE A 693 21.57 -16.05 -4.18
CA PHE A 693 22.08 -16.52 -5.48
C PHE A 693 21.22 -16.08 -6.67
N GLY A 694 20.04 -15.50 -6.43
CA GLY A 694 19.19 -14.97 -7.49
C GLY A 694 19.90 -13.89 -8.29
N ILE A 695 19.82 -13.98 -9.62
CA ILE A 695 20.47 -13.04 -10.53
C ILE A 695 19.62 -11.81 -10.80
N ASP A 696 20.24 -10.64 -10.69
CA ASP A 696 19.64 -9.31 -10.80
C ASP A 696 19.74 -8.70 -12.21
N SER A 697 19.81 -9.57 -13.23
CA SER A 697 19.87 -9.22 -14.66
C SER A 697 18.51 -8.77 -15.23
N LYS A 698 17.42 -9.19 -14.60
CA LYS A 698 16.03 -9.05 -15.08
C LYS A 698 15.13 -8.43 -14.03
N ARG A 699 14.03 -7.82 -14.48
CA ARG A 699 12.97 -7.31 -13.60
C ARG A 699 12.02 -8.42 -13.20
N LEU A 700 11.95 -8.78 -11.91
CA LEU A 700 11.07 -9.84 -11.40
C LEU A 700 10.26 -9.36 -10.20
N LYS A 701 9.00 -9.77 -10.11
CA LYS A 701 8.12 -9.47 -8.97
C LYS A 701 8.07 -10.65 -8.01
N VAL A 702 8.76 -10.53 -6.88
CA VAL A 702 8.86 -11.60 -5.88
C VAL A 702 7.93 -11.34 -4.70
N HIS A 703 7.17 -12.36 -4.33
CA HIS A 703 6.20 -12.32 -3.23
C HIS A 703 6.31 -13.57 -2.35
N SER A 704 6.00 -13.42 -1.07
CA SER A 704 6.03 -14.51 -0.08
C SER A 704 5.13 -14.18 1.12
N ASN A 705 4.80 -15.19 1.93
CA ASN A 705 4.13 -15.05 3.24
C ASN A 705 5.20 -14.88 4.32
N ARG A 706 5.41 -13.66 4.82
CA ARG A 706 6.56 -13.29 5.67
C ARG A 706 6.16 -12.59 6.96
N GLY A 707 4.90 -12.68 7.36
CA GLY A 707 4.43 -12.22 8.66
C GLY A 707 4.78 -13.20 9.78
N ALA A 708 4.29 -14.44 9.67
CA ALA A 708 4.59 -15.55 10.56
C ALA A 708 5.61 -16.55 9.96
N ASN A 709 5.92 -16.43 8.67
CA ASN A 709 6.89 -17.27 7.95
C ASN A 709 6.50 -18.76 7.86
N GLY A 710 5.21 -19.07 7.89
CA GLY A 710 4.67 -20.43 7.82
C GLY A 710 4.97 -21.15 6.49
N ILE A 711 5.05 -22.48 6.54
CA ILE A 711 5.16 -23.35 5.34
C ILE A 711 3.79 -23.75 4.77
N ASP A 712 2.73 -23.37 5.47
CA ASP A 712 1.35 -23.65 5.15
C ASP A 712 0.77 -22.65 4.13
N GLY A 713 -0.18 -23.10 3.33
CA GLY A 713 -0.92 -22.23 2.42
C GLY A 713 -0.13 -21.63 1.27
N ILE A 714 1.09 -22.08 0.95
CA ILE A 714 1.95 -21.44 -0.08
C ILE A 714 1.34 -21.53 -1.49
N ILE A 715 0.77 -22.68 -1.87
CA ILE A 715 0.13 -22.86 -3.18
C ILE A 715 -1.19 -22.08 -3.22
N SER A 716 -1.97 -22.18 -2.14
CA SER A 716 -3.20 -21.43 -1.89
C SER A 716 -2.98 -19.92 -2.02
N SER A 717 -1.87 -19.44 -1.47
CA SER A 717 -1.45 -18.04 -1.52
C SER A 717 -1.14 -17.60 -2.94
N ALA A 718 -0.32 -18.37 -3.65
CA ALA A 718 -0.01 -18.11 -5.06
C ALA A 718 -1.27 -18.14 -5.95
N LEU A 719 -2.24 -19.02 -5.66
CA LEU A 719 -3.53 -19.04 -6.36
C LEU A 719 -4.34 -17.77 -6.13
N GLY A 720 -4.50 -17.32 -4.89
CA GLY A 720 -5.16 -16.05 -4.57
C GLY A 720 -4.49 -14.86 -5.28
N PHE A 721 -3.16 -14.84 -5.25
CA PHE A 721 -2.32 -13.82 -5.90
C PHE A 721 -2.51 -13.80 -7.43
N MET A 722 -2.46 -14.98 -8.07
CA MET A 722 -2.68 -15.18 -9.50
C MET A 722 -4.09 -14.73 -9.94
N ILE A 723 -5.12 -15.06 -9.17
CA ILE A 723 -6.52 -14.67 -9.45
C ILE A 723 -6.71 -13.15 -9.38
N ALA A 724 -6.03 -12.47 -8.46
CA ALA A 724 -6.07 -11.02 -8.34
C ALA A 724 -5.36 -10.30 -9.49
N GLN A 725 -4.14 -10.73 -9.84
CA GLN A 725 -3.37 -10.09 -10.92
C GLN A 725 -3.86 -10.45 -12.33
N GLY A 726 -4.45 -11.63 -12.50
CA GLY A 726 -4.87 -12.14 -13.81
C GLY A 726 -3.68 -12.35 -14.76
N ARG A 727 -2.57 -12.89 -14.25
CA ARG A 727 -1.31 -13.13 -14.96
C ARG A 727 -0.68 -14.46 -14.51
N PRO A 728 0.25 -15.06 -15.27
CA PRO A 728 1.01 -16.22 -14.83
C PRO A 728 1.85 -15.96 -13.56
N VAL A 729 1.87 -16.93 -12.66
CA VAL A 729 2.68 -16.95 -11.44
C VAL A 729 3.50 -18.24 -11.38
N THR A 730 4.79 -18.12 -11.10
CA THR A 730 5.68 -19.25 -10.81
C THR A 730 5.82 -19.40 -9.31
N VAL A 731 5.52 -20.57 -8.76
CA VAL A 731 5.65 -20.89 -7.34
C VAL A 731 6.93 -21.68 -7.13
N VAL A 732 7.78 -21.26 -6.19
CA VAL A 732 8.99 -21.99 -5.79
C VAL A 732 8.78 -22.50 -4.37
N ILE A 733 8.66 -23.81 -4.21
CA ILE A 733 8.18 -24.43 -2.96
C ILE A 733 9.05 -25.62 -2.56
N GLY A 734 9.37 -25.76 -1.26
CA GLY A 734 10.02 -26.96 -0.75
C GLY A 734 9.04 -28.12 -0.65
N ASP A 735 9.50 -29.36 -0.80
CA ASP A 735 8.71 -30.59 -0.67
C ASP A 735 7.84 -30.65 0.61
N MET A 736 8.38 -30.29 1.78
CA MET A 736 7.61 -30.24 3.04
C MET A 736 6.47 -29.22 3.01
N ALA A 737 6.66 -28.05 2.38
CA ALA A 737 5.61 -27.05 2.20
C ALA A 737 4.57 -27.50 1.15
N MET A 738 5.03 -28.19 0.09
CA MET A 738 4.19 -28.81 -0.93
C MET A 738 3.30 -29.92 -0.33
N LEU A 739 3.81 -30.72 0.60
CA LEU A 739 3.03 -31.68 1.39
C LEU A 739 2.01 -30.99 2.28
N HIS A 740 2.41 -29.93 2.98
CA HIS A 740 1.52 -29.21 3.89
C HIS A 740 0.33 -28.57 3.16
N ASP A 741 0.51 -28.11 1.92
CA ASP A 741 -0.53 -27.46 1.10
C ASP A 741 -1.06 -28.31 -0.07
N LEU A 742 -0.87 -29.63 -0.02
CA LEU A 742 -1.18 -30.56 -1.11
C LEU A 742 -2.63 -30.47 -1.60
N GLY A 743 -3.59 -30.20 -0.71
CA GLY A 743 -5.01 -30.03 -1.03
C GLY A 743 -5.29 -28.92 -2.05
N ALA A 744 -4.42 -27.90 -2.14
CA ALA A 744 -4.59 -26.77 -3.07
C ALA A 744 -4.52 -27.20 -4.54
N LEU A 745 -3.93 -28.35 -4.85
CA LEU A 745 -3.97 -28.92 -6.21
C LEU A 745 -5.39 -29.21 -6.69
N HIS A 746 -6.34 -29.47 -5.79
CA HIS A 746 -7.75 -29.58 -6.16
C HIS A 746 -8.30 -28.26 -6.70
N GLU A 747 -7.97 -27.14 -6.07
CA GLU A 747 -8.41 -25.81 -6.50
C GLU A 747 -7.73 -25.37 -7.80
N VAL A 748 -6.48 -25.81 -8.06
CA VAL A 748 -5.86 -25.70 -9.39
C VAL A 748 -6.70 -26.44 -10.44
N GLN A 749 -7.15 -27.67 -10.16
CA GLN A 749 -7.99 -28.45 -11.07
C GLN A 749 -9.34 -27.77 -11.32
N GLU A 750 -9.97 -27.21 -10.30
CA GLU A 750 -11.23 -26.46 -10.43
C GLU A 750 -11.08 -25.17 -11.23
N LEU A 751 -9.96 -24.47 -11.12
CA LEU A 751 -9.62 -23.32 -11.96
C LEU A 751 -9.39 -23.72 -13.42
N LYS A 752 -8.83 -24.91 -13.70
CA LYS A 752 -8.68 -25.41 -15.08
C LYS A 752 -10.02 -25.74 -15.76
N LYS A 753 -11.00 -26.26 -15.00
CA LYS A 753 -12.34 -26.59 -15.53
C LYS A 753 -13.14 -25.34 -15.91
N LYS A 754 -12.96 -24.25 -15.16
CA LYS A 754 -13.65 -22.98 -15.36
C LYS A 754 -12.86 -22.18 -16.40
N THR A 755 -13.38 -21.97 -17.60
CA THR A 755 -12.69 -21.12 -18.61
C THR A 755 -12.48 -19.71 -18.04
N LEU A 756 -11.25 -19.42 -17.62
CA LEU A 756 -10.82 -18.12 -17.12
C LEU A 756 -10.81 -17.12 -18.27
N LYS A 757 -11.99 -16.66 -18.69
CA LYS A 757 -12.11 -15.62 -19.72
C LYS A 757 -11.29 -14.40 -19.26
N PRO A 758 -10.37 -13.89 -20.10
CA PRO A 758 -9.60 -12.71 -19.74
C PRO A 758 -10.51 -11.48 -19.61
N PRO A 759 -10.06 -10.43 -18.90
CA PRO A 759 -10.79 -9.18 -18.77
C PRO A 759 -11.19 -8.60 -20.13
N ALA A 760 -12.39 -8.01 -20.23
CA ALA A 760 -12.99 -7.64 -21.50
C ALA A 760 -12.11 -6.70 -22.37
N ALA A 761 -11.74 -7.20 -23.56
CA ALA A 761 -11.16 -6.51 -24.72
C ALA A 761 -10.60 -5.09 -24.50
N GLY A 762 -9.35 -5.02 -24.02
CA GLY A 762 -8.58 -3.78 -23.93
C GLY A 762 -7.19 -3.93 -23.29
N ASP A 763 -7.05 -4.85 -22.33
CA ASP A 763 -5.76 -5.16 -21.69
C ASP A 763 -5.10 -6.37 -22.37
N THR A 764 -3.85 -6.22 -22.80
CA THR A 764 -2.99 -7.29 -23.35
C THR A 764 -2.35 -8.18 -22.27
N LYS A 765 -3.00 -8.30 -21.09
CA LYS A 765 -2.52 -9.12 -19.99
C LYS A 765 -2.77 -10.60 -20.33
N GLY A 766 -1.69 -11.39 -20.34
CA GLY A 766 -1.74 -12.82 -20.68
C GLY A 766 -2.66 -13.63 -19.76
N GLU A 767 -3.08 -14.80 -20.24
CA GLU A 767 -4.01 -15.66 -19.49
C GLU A 767 -3.40 -16.10 -18.13
N PRO A 768 -4.20 -16.17 -17.05
CA PRO A 768 -3.71 -16.56 -15.73
C PRO A 768 -3.27 -18.03 -15.71
N GLY A 769 -2.15 -18.31 -15.03
CA GLY A 769 -1.60 -19.65 -14.96
C GLY A 769 -0.65 -19.86 -13.78
N LEU A 770 -0.47 -21.11 -13.35
CA LEU A 770 0.38 -21.50 -12.24
C LEU A 770 1.45 -22.50 -12.71
N THR A 771 2.71 -22.15 -12.52
CA THR A 771 3.85 -23.06 -12.67
C THR A 771 4.39 -23.39 -11.28
N ILE A 772 4.26 -24.63 -10.82
CA ILE A 772 4.77 -25.06 -9.50
C ILE A 772 6.16 -25.70 -9.70
N ILE A 773 7.19 -25.16 -9.06
CA ILE A 773 8.54 -25.73 -9.01
C ILE A 773 8.77 -26.25 -7.59
N VAL A 774 8.80 -27.57 -7.44
CA VAL A 774 9.03 -28.23 -6.16
C VAL A 774 10.51 -28.55 -6.02
N VAL A 775 11.16 -27.94 -5.03
CA VAL A 775 12.50 -28.26 -4.56
C VAL A 775 12.38 -29.47 -3.65
N ASN A 776 12.65 -30.68 -4.16
CA ASN A 776 12.52 -31.94 -3.43
C ASN A 776 13.92 -32.47 -3.08
N ASN A 777 14.32 -32.25 -1.82
CA ASN A 777 15.58 -32.70 -1.23
C ASN A 777 15.38 -33.83 -0.21
N GLY A 778 14.12 -34.19 0.07
CA GLY A 778 13.71 -35.31 0.91
C GLY A 778 13.26 -34.92 2.31
N GLY A 779 13.19 -33.63 2.67
CA GLY A 779 12.75 -33.20 4.00
C GLY A 779 13.13 -31.76 4.39
N GLY A 780 13.20 -31.50 5.71
CA GLY A 780 13.44 -30.18 6.29
C GLY A 780 14.86 -29.64 6.16
N GLY A 781 15.38 -29.44 4.94
CA GLY A 781 16.79 -29.10 4.68
C GLY A 781 17.36 -27.87 5.41
N ILE A 782 16.53 -26.91 5.85
CA ILE A 782 16.99 -25.75 6.64
C ILE A 782 17.63 -26.15 7.98
N PHE A 783 17.21 -27.26 8.59
CA PHE A 783 17.71 -27.66 9.90
C PHE A 783 19.19 -28.08 9.85
N ASN A 784 19.67 -28.52 8.68
CA ASN A 784 21.08 -28.83 8.45
C ASN A 784 21.99 -27.57 8.46
N PHE A 785 21.42 -26.36 8.27
CA PHE A 785 22.14 -25.08 8.39
C PHE A 785 22.14 -24.50 9.81
N LEU A 786 21.45 -25.14 10.76
CA LEU A 786 21.32 -24.68 12.14
C LEU A 786 22.27 -25.45 13.08
N PRO A 787 22.59 -24.91 14.27
CA PRO A 787 23.50 -25.57 15.22
C PRO A 787 23.08 -27.01 15.62
N VAL A 788 21.80 -27.34 15.53
CA VAL A 788 21.25 -28.69 15.77
C VAL A 788 21.83 -29.74 14.82
N ALA A 789 22.36 -29.34 13.65
CA ALA A 789 23.01 -30.24 12.69
C ALA A 789 24.22 -31.00 13.26
N LYS A 790 24.78 -30.55 14.39
CA LYS A 790 25.86 -31.24 15.13
C LYS A 790 25.39 -32.47 15.92
N HIS A 791 24.07 -32.71 15.99
CA HIS A 791 23.43 -33.78 16.75
C HIS A 791 22.63 -34.68 15.82
N GLU A 792 23.32 -35.53 15.05
CA GLU A 792 22.76 -36.27 13.91
C GLU A 792 21.52 -37.11 14.24
N GLU A 793 21.55 -37.91 15.32
CA GLU A 793 20.40 -38.73 15.75
C GLU A 793 19.14 -37.88 15.97
N PHE A 794 19.30 -36.79 16.73
CA PHE A 794 18.21 -35.86 17.06
C PHE A 794 17.71 -35.08 15.84
N LEU A 795 18.62 -34.63 14.96
CA LEU A 795 18.31 -33.96 13.70
C LEU A 795 17.46 -34.85 12.79
N THR A 796 17.87 -36.10 12.60
CA THR A 796 17.22 -37.03 11.67
C THR A 796 15.85 -37.48 12.16
N GLU A 797 15.70 -37.78 13.46
CA GLU A 797 14.43 -38.25 14.03
C GLU A 797 13.39 -37.12 14.16
N PHE A 798 13.78 -35.93 14.62
CA PHE A 798 12.82 -34.90 15.05
C PHE A 798 12.72 -33.64 14.15
N PHE A 799 13.67 -33.41 13.25
CA PHE A 799 13.72 -32.16 12.46
C PHE A 799 13.62 -32.37 10.96
N GLN A 800 14.39 -33.31 10.41
CA GLN A 800 14.41 -33.52 8.95
C GLN A 800 13.08 -34.09 8.42
N THR A 801 12.36 -34.85 9.25
CA THR A 801 11.08 -35.50 8.87
C THR A 801 11.15 -36.17 7.50
N ASN A 802 12.23 -36.96 7.30
CA ASN A 802 12.63 -37.46 5.98
C ASN A 802 11.52 -38.26 5.28
N HIS A 803 11.34 -38.04 3.98
CA HIS A 803 10.33 -38.71 3.18
C HIS A 803 10.82 -39.14 1.80
N THR A 804 10.14 -40.13 1.20
CA THR A 804 10.41 -40.63 -0.16
C THR A 804 9.36 -40.21 -1.19
N VAL A 805 8.50 -39.24 -0.86
CA VAL A 805 7.37 -38.84 -1.69
C VAL A 805 7.82 -38.32 -3.06
N SER A 806 7.13 -38.79 -4.10
CA SER A 806 7.09 -38.21 -5.44
C SER A 806 5.72 -37.58 -5.65
N PHE A 807 5.69 -36.38 -6.23
CA PHE A 807 4.45 -35.64 -6.52
C PHE A 807 3.84 -36.03 -7.87
N ALA A 808 4.40 -37.02 -8.58
CA ALA A 808 3.88 -37.53 -9.86
C ALA A 808 2.42 -37.99 -9.77
N ASP A 809 2.08 -38.88 -8.82
CA ASP A 809 0.72 -39.37 -8.65
C ASP A 809 -0.21 -38.28 -8.07
N CYS A 810 0.31 -37.35 -7.28
CA CYS A 810 -0.44 -36.18 -6.81
C CYS A 810 -0.88 -35.31 -8.00
N ALA A 811 0.06 -34.92 -8.86
CA ALA A 811 -0.22 -34.13 -10.05
C ALA A 811 -1.17 -34.88 -11.01
N LYS A 812 -0.99 -36.19 -11.19
CA LYS A 812 -1.87 -37.05 -12.00
C LYS A 812 -3.32 -37.06 -11.47
N ASN A 813 -3.52 -37.23 -10.18
CA ASN A 813 -4.86 -37.23 -9.56
C ASN A 813 -5.61 -35.90 -9.77
N PHE A 814 -4.89 -34.78 -9.75
CA PHE A 814 -5.47 -33.45 -10.00
C PHE A 814 -5.38 -33.00 -11.46
N ASN A 815 -4.98 -33.87 -12.39
CA ASN A 815 -4.82 -33.56 -13.82
C ASN A 815 -3.92 -32.34 -14.08
N LEU A 816 -2.82 -32.20 -13.32
CA LEU A 816 -1.72 -31.28 -13.63
C LEU A 816 -0.75 -31.94 -14.62
N ARG A 817 -0.20 -31.15 -15.54
CA ARG A 817 0.98 -31.57 -16.29
C ARG A 817 2.16 -31.64 -15.33
N TYR A 818 2.84 -32.77 -15.31
CA TYR A 818 3.97 -33.05 -14.42
C TYR A 818 5.25 -33.32 -15.22
N SER A 819 6.39 -32.97 -14.64
CA SER A 819 7.71 -33.40 -15.09
C SER A 819 8.62 -33.54 -13.86
N CYS A 820 9.57 -34.46 -13.91
CA CYS A 820 10.58 -34.62 -12.87
C CYS A 820 11.96 -34.36 -13.47
N ALA A 821 12.71 -33.43 -12.89
CA ALA A 821 14.11 -33.21 -13.21
C ALA A 821 14.98 -33.97 -12.21
N THR A 822 15.85 -34.84 -12.70
CA THR A 822 16.85 -35.57 -11.90
C THR A 822 18.28 -35.14 -12.23
N GLY A 823 18.50 -34.45 -13.37
CA GLY A 823 19.76 -33.81 -13.73
C GLY A 823 19.57 -32.39 -14.29
N THR A 824 20.66 -31.62 -14.38
CA THR A 824 20.63 -30.25 -14.94
C THR A 824 20.27 -30.19 -16.43
N ALA A 825 20.45 -31.29 -17.16
CA ALA A 825 19.94 -31.44 -18.53
C ALA A 825 18.41 -31.30 -18.61
N ASP A 826 17.67 -31.84 -17.63
CA ASP A 826 16.21 -31.80 -17.60
C ASP A 826 15.72 -30.36 -17.46
N LEU A 827 16.38 -29.55 -16.61
CA LEU A 827 16.09 -28.13 -16.42
C LEU A 827 16.23 -27.34 -17.73
N LYS A 828 17.31 -27.59 -18.50
CA LYS A 828 17.49 -27.01 -19.84
C LYS A 828 16.37 -27.42 -20.80
N SER A 829 15.99 -28.70 -20.79
CA SER A 829 14.99 -29.25 -21.71
C SER A 829 13.56 -28.75 -21.45
N TRP A 830 13.26 -28.40 -20.20
CA TRP A 830 11.89 -28.11 -19.76
C TRP A 830 11.46 -26.66 -20.03
N GLY A 831 12.36 -25.69 -19.85
CA GLY A 831 12.16 -24.28 -20.20
C GLY A 831 11.15 -23.50 -19.32
N LEU A 832 11.60 -22.34 -18.81
CA LEU A 832 10.78 -21.44 -17.99
C LEU A 832 9.93 -20.43 -18.77
N ASP A 833 10.08 -20.38 -20.10
CA ASP A 833 9.26 -19.54 -20.98
C ASP A 833 7.75 -19.70 -20.72
N PRO A 834 6.96 -18.62 -20.87
CA PRO A 834 5.52 -18.62 -20.59
C PRO A 834 4.82 -19.68 -21.47
N PRO A 835 4.31 -20.76 -20.87
CA PRO A 835 3.87 -21.93 -21.61
C PRO A 835 2.55 -21.68 -22.34
N LYS A 836 2.33 -22.40 -23.45
CA LYS A 836 1.00 -22.54 -24.08
C LYS A 836 -0.03 -23.24 -23.17
N GLU A 837 0.41 -23.80 -22.04
CA GLU A 837 -0.41 -24.55 -21.09
C GLU A 837 -0.29 -23.92 -19.70
N LEU A 838 -1.40 -23.36 -19.22
CA LEU A 838 -1.42 -22.45 -18.07
C LEU A 838 -1.15 -23.11 -16.71
N PHE A 839 -1.15 -24.44 -16.57
CA PHE A 839 -1.07 -25.10 -15.26
C PHE A 839 -0.17 -26.35 -15.28
N ARG A 840 1.04 -26.23 -14.73
CA ARG A 840 2.09 -27.26 -14.75
C ARG A 840 2.87 -27.36 -13.43
N MET A 841 3.47 -28.52 -13.18
CA MET A 841 4.37 -28.81 -12.07
C MET A 841 5.70 -29.38 -12.59
N LEU A 842 6.80 -28.89 -12.04
CA LEU A 842 8.14 -29.45 -12.16
C LEU A 842 8.62 -29.84 -10.77
N GLU A 843 8.83 -31.14 -10.54
CA GLU A 843 9.52 -31.62 -9.35
C GLU A 843 11.02 -31.74 -9.67
N VAL A 844 11.87 -31.02 -8.94
CA VAL A 844 13.32 -31.16 -9.07
C VAL A 844 13.84 -31.99 -7.91
N LYS A 845 14.49 -33.12 -8.22
CA LYS A 845 15.26 -33.90 -7.25
C LYS A 845 16.60 -33.20 -7.03
N CYS A 846 16.71 -32.53 -5.90
CA CYS A 846 17.94 -31.89 -5.46
C CYS A 846 18.88 -32.90 -4.79
N LYS A 847 20.11 -32.46 -4.52
CA LYS A 847 21.08 -33.23 -3.72
C LYS A 847 20.58 -33.38 -2.29
N SER A 848 21.10 -34.40 -1.59
CA SER A 848 20.73 -34.70 -0.20
C SER A 848 21.02 -33.54 0.75
N LEU A 849 20.23 -33.47 1.84
CA LEU A 849 20.27 -32.40 2.85
C LEU A 849 21.70 -32.04 3.33
N ASN A 850 22.56 -33.04 3.58
CA ASN A 850 23.95 -32.81 4.00
C ASN A 850 24.79 -32.16 2.88
N LYS A 851 24.69 -32.66 1.65
CA LYS A 851 25.42 -32.11 0.49
C LYS A 851 25.00 -30.67 0.19
N ASN A 852 23.74 -30.31 0.44
CA ASN A 852 23.29 -28.94 0.25
C ASN A 852 24.09 -27.95 1.12
N VAL A 853 24.34 -28.28 2.39
CA VAL A 853 25.15 -27.45 3.30
C VAL A 853 26.61 -27.40 2.88
N GLU A 854 27.19 -28.55 2.51
CA GLU A 854 28.57 -28.63 2.00
C GLU A 854 28.77 -27.73 0.77
N GLU A 855 27.82 -27.73 -0.17
CA GLU A 855 27.89 -26.93 -1.38
C GLU A 855 27.70 -25.44 -1.13
N HIS A 856 26.80 -25.06 -0.21
CA HIS A 856 26.68 -23.67 0.24
C HIS A 856 27.98 -23.17 0.87
N ALA A 857 28.60 -23.97 1.74
CA ALA A 857 29.88 -23.64 2.36
C ALA A 857 31.01 -23.54 1.33
N GLN A 858 31.06 -24.44 0.34
CA GLN A 858 32.03 -24.39 -0.76
C GLN A 858 31.82 -23.19 -1.68
N LEU A 859 30.58 -22.85 -2.05
CA LEU A 859 30.25 -21.67 -2.85
C LEU A 859 30.68 -20.38 -2.14
N GLN A 860 30.36 -20.25 -0.85
CA GLN A 860 30.77 -19.11 -0.03
C GLN A 860 32.29 -19.03 0.11
N LYS A 861 32.97 -20.14 0.38
CA LYS A 861 34.43 -20.19 0.45
C LYS A 861 35.10 -19.76 -0.86
N HIS A 862 34.65 -20.30 -2.00
CA HIS A 862 35.21 -19.92 -3.30
C HIS A 862 34.91 -18.46 -3.66
N LEU A 863 33.79 -17.90 -3.22
CA LEU A 863 33.51 -16.47 -3.39
C LEU A 863 34.46 -15.61 -2.55
N VAL A 864 34.71 -15.98 -1.29
CA VAL A 864 35.71 -15.30 -0.42
C VAL A 864 37.09 -15.33 -1.06
N GLU A 865 37.54 -16.50 -1.52
CA GLU A 865 38.83 -16.68 -2.23
C GLU A 865 38.89 -16.00 -3.61
N PHE A 866 37.75 -15.59 -4.17
CA PHE A 866 37.66 -14.83 -5.42
C PHE A 866 37.71 -13.32 -5.16
N LEU A 867 36.94 -12.82 -4.17
CA LEU A 867 36.91 -11.40 -3.79
C LEU A 867 38.19 -10.91 -3.09
N GLN A 868 39.00 -11.83 -2.54
CA GLN A 868 40.32 -11.53 -1.95
C GLN A 868 41.46 -11.44 -2.98
N LYS A 869 41.20 -11.70 -4.28
CA LYS A 869 42.18 -11.68 -5.37
C LYS A 869 41.96 -10.50 -6.32
#